data_AF-A0A5J5KV26-F1
#
_entry.id   AF-A0A5J5KV26-F1
#
_cell.length_a   1.000
_cell.length_b   1.000
_cell.length_c   1.000
_cell.angle_alpha   90.00
_cell.angle_beta   90.00
_cell.angle_gamma   90.00
#
_symmetry.space_group_name_H-M   'P 1'
#
loop_
_entity.id
_entity.type
_entity.pdbx_description
1 polymer ?
#
loop_
_entity_poly.entity_id
_entity_poly.type
_entity_poly.pdbx_seq_one_letter_code
_entity_poly.pdbx_strand_id
1 'polypeptide(L)'
;MESDLPHGITQETVEAAAEGRALSYEPFTMLVVERELTWDEYEHGEIPQDADVMLSVGYDPADPDLTLPDSRRVAVAELGALDDWRPQYQVSTDVRETFLNNVTQGHGPSAVVGAALTAASDVYDGGTRSPAYWGAIAVLPLLVALLVTLLWLRFVARERARMRAFSRARLQLARVVLELDLLEAHFRIADAELGRVTGRAARNVAKDVRGALKADWSAIRRDSLRLAQVEQMLTRELLDPRAPVHTRGKPGESMPLAEFAASADALRRRADALAASSSLRVGHTAGGTVLGWVALPSALAVEEILRHRDGLPRRDAENLARQRRALLALVQEGESSFGTESGPDVIVRHADLMERWRRTEKRLTDALVKVDRALQKRLNNGNGSQIAADDVTARERERVRVATGGRMDTLDDLRTSLGISPRGSRAPSWRAERVLLRIESLDASRGAVPSRRSRPADVASTLAPSIPGAALVALPVIVALISGWIAVGTMDGGNTSYGRILVGDQSLAALHIAGDTSLIPDYAAPRRDEDEPSNAETLTLESIREQMERNARYGDLALLPERVELIVALLPLEDYVSARPIEGAGDRVEIDYLDLLDAYPRIKEEAAAVQPAAIDATTGDVRAGYAILPLWLGADGSYGAGLPLTGELSTGVDSRLGAYDFVATEPSMRNAPGDEWSLPIGAEVASAMSDLGRQMEYNNQRAAGIAPATLFWTVAIAAWTGVQTLVLAGLTLAQALRRTAGTRQARRQLREMREKLNRLALGLDLSRLDAVAVLGAVDGHDGKAAETDQHLYETVLLTAWREVQELEELPRRMQRGPEWRTRVTRMQRVIDSLAERDTDVAEHALALIRSDGENP
;
A
#
# COMPACT_ATOMS: atom_id res chain seq x y z
N MET A 1 24.98 51.78 -35.17
CA MET A 1 25.93 52.55 -36.00
C MET A 1 27.02 51.56 -36.34
N GLU A 2 27.10 51.18 -37.62
CA GLU A 2 27.96 50.14 -38.18
C GLU A 2 29.44 50.53 -37.99
N SER A 3 30.11 49.96 -36.99
CA SER A 3 31.50 49.56 -37.17
C SER A 3 31.48 48.09 -37.57
N ASP A 4 32.26 47.70 -38.58
CA ASP A 4 32.49 46.29 -38.86
C ASP A 4 33.11 45.68 -37.61
N LEU A 5 32.35 44.86 -36.87
CA LEU A 5 32.88 44.13 -35.73
C LEU A 5 33.88 43.08 -36.25
N PRO A 6 34.88 42.69 -35.44
CA PRO A 6 35.85 41.68 -35.85
C PRO A 6 35.18 40.32 -36.15
N HIS A 7 35.89 39.46 -36.87
CA HIS A 7 35.46 38.10 -37.21
C HIS A 7 34.18 37.99 -38.08
N GLY A 8 33.85 39.03 -38.86
CA GLY A 8 32.70 39.01 -39.77
C GLY A 8 31.34 39.07 -39.04
N ILE A 9 31.34 39.51 -37.78
CA ILE A 9 30.14 39.63 -36.97
C ILE A 9 29.34 40.86 -37.46
N THR A 10 28.18 40.60 -38.03
CA THR A 10 27.21 41.62 -38.41
C THR A 10 25.82 41.16 -37.98
N GLN A 11 24.85 42.06 -37.96
CA GLN A 11 23.47 41.67 -37.64
C GLN A 11 22.95 40.60 -38.60
N GLU A 12 23.18 40.75 -39.92
CA GLU A 12 22.74 39.79 -40.94
C GLU A 12 23.39 38.41 -40.74
N THR A 13 24.70 38.37 -40.46
CA THR A 13 25.42 37.10 -40.29
C THR A 13 25.08 36.40 -38.98
N VAL A 14 24.81 37.15 -37.90
CA VAL A 14 24.33 36.59 -36.62
C VAL A 14 22.89 36.08 -36.74
N GLU A 15 22.01 36.81 -37.44
CA GLU A 15 20.64 36.36 -37.70
C GLU A 15 20.62 35.07 -38.55
N ALA A 16 21.48 34.99 -39.58
CA ALA A 16 21.65 33.77 -40.37
C ALA A 16 22.19 32.61 -39.52
N ALA A 17 23.15 32.87 -38.63
CA ALA A 17 23.64 31.87 -37.69
C ALA A 17 22.55 31.45 -36.68
N ALA A 18 21.64 32.34 -36.28
CA ALA A 18 20.55 32.03 -35.36
C ALA A 18 19.37 31.30 -36.05
N GLU A 19 19.30 31.28 -37.38
CA GLU A 19 18.17 30.73 -38.13
C GLU A 19 17.91 29.25 -37.77
N GLY A 20 16.66 28.95 -37.40
CA GLY A 20 16.26 27.59 -37.01
C GLY A 20 16.69 27.16 -35.61
N ARG A 21 17.36 28.02 -34.82
CA ARG A 21 17.74 27.75 -33.43
C ARG A 21 16.75 28.42 -32.47
N ALA A 22 16.19 27.65 -31.54
CA ALA A 22 15.40 28.19 -30.44
C ALA A 22 16.34 28.61 -29.31
N LEU A 23 16.61 29.91 -29.19
CA LEU A 23 17.60 30.44 -28.25
C LEU A 23 17.09 30.43 -26.81
N SER A 24 15.89 30.94 -26.57
CA SER A 24 15.28 31.05 -25.24
C SER A 24 13.77 30.88 -25.28
N TYR A 25 13.16 30.58 -24.13
CA TYR A 25 11.70 30.64 -23.95
C TYR A 25 11.19 32.09 -23.81
N GLU A 26 11.94 32.94 -23.10
CA GLU A 26 11.66 34.37 -22.96
C GLU A 26 12.49 35.18 -23.95
N PRO A 27 11.88 36.06 -24.77
CA PRO A 27 12.65 36.88 -25.71
C PRO A 27 13.56 37.85 -24.95
N PHE A 28 14.82 37.93 -25.36
CA PHE A 28 15.80 38.88 -24.84
C PHE A 28 16.63 39.48 -25.98
N THR A 29 17.25 40.63 -25.74
CA THR A 29 18.05 41.37 -26.70
C THR A 29 19.52 41.40 -26.28
N MET A 30 20.41 40.93 -27.15
CA MET A 30 21.86 40.98 -26.92
C MET A 30 22.49 42.10 -27.76
N LEU A 31 23.17 43.03 -27.09
CA LEU A 31 23.97 44.09 -27.71
C LEU A 31 25.43 43.66 -27.77
N VAL A 32 25.99 43.59 -28.98
CA VAL A 32 27.39 43.26 -29.20
C VAL A 32 28.20 44.54 -29.44
N VAL A 33 29.30 44.70 -28.72
CA VAL A 33 30.18 45.88 -28.83
C VAL A 33 31.63 45.48 -29.01
N GLU A 34 32.43 46.31 -29.68
CA GLU A 34 33.86 46.08 -29.84
C GLU A 34 34.68 46.54 -28.62
N ARG A 35 34.21 47.59 -27.92
CA ARG A 35 34.93 48.18 -26.79
C ARG A 35 34.77 47.36 -25.50
N GLU A 36 35.73 47.53 -24.59
CA GLU A 36 35.58 47.07 -23.22
C GLU A 36 34.36 47.70 -22.52
N LEU A 37 33.77 46.93 -21.62
CA LEU A 37 32.69 47.40 -20.76
C LEU A 37 33.28 48.24 -19.62
N THR A 38 32.61 49.33 -19.31
CA THR A 38 32.94 50.14 -18.14
C THR A 38 32.58 49.41 -16.86
N TRP A 39 33.18 49.84 -15.74
CA TRP A 39 32.91 49.27 -14.42
C TRP A 39 31.42 49.28 -14.05
N ASP A 40 30.71 50.37 -14.35
CA ASP A 40 29.27 50.49 -14.10
C ASP A 40 28.45 49.52 -14.98
N GLU A 41 28.87 49.31 -16.23
CA GLU A 41 28.19 48.40 -17.16
C GLU A 41 28.29 46.93 -16.72
N TYR A 42 29.50 46.40 -16.43
CA TYR A 42 29.65 44.98 -16.10
C TYR A 42 29.32 44.65 -14.63
N GLU A 43 29.63 45.54 -13.67
CA GLU A 43 29.43 45.28 -12.24
C GLU A 43 28.01 45.63 -11.76
N HIS A 44 27.41 46.70 -12.30
CA HIS A 44 26.06 47.16 -11.90
C HIS A 44 24.98 46.87 -12.97
N GLY A 45 25.37 46.29 -14.11
CA GLY A 45 24.42 45.97 -15.18
C GLY A 45 23.77 47.21 -15.80
N GLU A 46 24.44 48.37 -15.76
CA GLU A 46 23.93 49.62 -16.35
C GLU A 46 24.05 49.60 -17.89
N ILE A 47 23.21 48.78 -18.52
CA ILE A 47 23.17 48.64 -19.99
C ILE A 47 22.05 49.51 -20.61
N PRO A 48 22.12 49.81 -21.92
CA PRO A 48 21.08 50.57 -22.62
C PRO A 48 19.68 49.97 -22.45
N GLN A 49 18.64 50.82 -22.41
CA GLN A 49 17.25 50.40 -22.11
C GLN A 49 16.64 49.40 -23.09
N ASP A 50 17.25 49.22 -24.25
CA ASP A 50 16.87 48.32 -25.33
C ASP A 50 17.71 47.02 -25.39
N ALA A 51 18.64 46.83 -24.47
CA ALA A 51 19.47 45.64 -24.34
C ALA A 51 19.23 44.93 -23.00
N ASP A 52 19.21 43.60 -23.03
CA ASP A 52 19.07 42.76 -21.84
C ASP A 52 20.43 42.12 -21.47
N VAL A 53 21.27 41.87 -22.48
CA VAL A 53 22.65 41.38 -22.35
C VAL A 53 23.57 42.25 -23.21
N MET A 54 24.76 42.58 -22.71
CA MET A 54 25.79 43.27 -23.47
C MET A 54 27.07 42.43 -23.49
N LEU A 55 27.59 42.15 -24.69
CA LEU A 55 28.78 41.32 -24.92
C LEU A 55 29.87 42.14 -25.63
N SER A 56 31.04 42.25 -25.02
CA SER A 56 32.23 42.86 -25.62
C SER A 56 33.03 41.80 -26.39
N VAL A 57 33.27 42.04 -27.68
CA VAL A 57 34.01 41.13 -28.58
C VAL A 57 35.42 41.59 -28.93
N GLY A 58 35.82 42.82 -28.60
CA GLY A 58 37.17 43.28 -28.91
C GLY A 58 38.25 42.71 -28.00
N TYR A 59 39.49 42.93 -28.41
CA TYR A 59 40.73 42.56 -27.72
C TYR A 59 41.65 43.78 -27.65
N ASP A 60 42.42 43.93 -26.58
CA ASP A 60 43.54 44.88 -26.56
C ASP A 60 44.79 44.16 -27.09
N PRO A 61 45.33 44.53 -28.26
CA PRO A 61 46.53 43.88 -28.82
C PRO A 61 47.80 44.15 -28.00
N ALA A 62 47.80 45.14 -27.10
CA ALA A 62 48.92 45.42 -26.20
C ALA A 62 48.84 44.65 -24.86
N ASP A 63 47.64 44.20 -24.49
CA ASP A 63 47.35 43.40 -23.29
C ASP A 63 46.15 42.48 -23.56
N PRO A 64 46.33 41.40 -24.33
CA PRO A 64 45.22 40.55 -24.74
C PRO A 64 44.71 39.79 -23.51
N ASP A 65 43.66 40.32 -22.88
CA ASP A 65 42.97 39.67 -21.76
C ASP A 65 42.19 38.45 -22.27
N LEU A 66 42.93 37.37 -22.52
CA LEU A 66 42.48 36.06 -22.99
C LEU A 66 42.18 35.12 -21.82
N THR A 67 41.94 35.68 -20.64
CA THR A 67 41.63 34.87 -19.47
C THR A 67 40.23 34.25 -19.64
N LEU A 68 40.17 32.92 -19.62
CA LEU A 68 38.90 32.17 -19.67
C LEU A 68 37.89 32.64 -18.60
N PRO A 69 38.31 33.00 -17.35
CA PRO A 69 37.41 33.60 -16.37
C PRO A 69 37.36 35.15 -16.41
N ASP A 70 37.10 35.76 -17.58
CA ASP A 70 36.91 37.22 -17.70
C ASP A 70 35.42 37.64 -17.64
N SER A 71 34.97 38.00 -16.44
CA SER A 71 33.61 38.52 -16.22
C SER A 71 33.42 39.98 -16.66
N ARG A 72 34.49 40.72 -17.00
CA ARG A 72 34.41 42.17 -17.26
C ARG A 72 33.89 42.51 -18.65
N ARG A 73 33.77 41.51 -19.54
CA ARG A 73 33.35 41.69 -20.94
C ARG A 73 31.91 41.29 -21.22
N VAL A 74 31.15 40.95 -20.18
CA VAL A 74 29.72 40.65 -20.29
C VAL A 74 28.96 41.39 -19.20
N ALA A 75 27.79 41.92 -19.54
CA ALA A 75 26.84 42.49 -18.59
C ALA A 75 25.43 41.95 -18.85
N VAL A 76 24.71 41.62 -17.78
CA VAL A 76 23.31 41.18 -17.83
C VAL A 76 22.45 42.13 -16.98
N ALA A 77 21.42 42.75 -17.58
CA ALA A 77 20.55 43.71 -16.88
C ALA A 77 19.75 43.08 -15.73
N GLU A 78 19.16 41.91 -15.96
CA GLU A 78 18.26 41.28 -14.99
C GLU A 78 18.97 40.90 -13.68
N LEU A 79 20.24 40.50 -13.81
CA LEU A 79 21.09 40.11 -12.68
C LEU A 79 21.80 41.31 -12.04
N GLY A 80 22.11 42.37 -12.80
CA GLY A 80 22.63 43.64 -12.25
C GLY A 80 21.63 44.38 -11.35
N ALA A 81 20.33 44.10 -11.50
CA ALA A 81 19.28 44.60 -10.61
C ALA A 81 19.23 43.91 -9.23
N LEU A 82 20.00 42.82 -9.02
CA LEU A 82 20.10 42.11 -7.75
C LEU A 82 21.24 42.70 -6.90
N ASP A 83 21.03 42.89 -5.59
CA ASP A 83 22.07 43.32 -4.62
C ASP A 83 23.18 42.25 -4.37
N ASP A 84 23.32 41.23 -5.24
CA ASP A 84 24.33 40.17 -5.15
C ASP A 84 25.11 40.05 -6.45
N TRP A 85 26.43 40.31 -6.39
CA TRP A 85 27.32 40.31 -7.55
C TRP A 85 27.73 38.91 -8.00
N ARG A 86 27.56 37.86 -7.16
CA ARG A 86 28.05 36.51 -7.47
C ARG A 86 27.34 35.85 -8.65
N PRO A 87 26.00 35.90 -8.78
CA PRO A 87 25.31 35.37 -9.96
C PRO A 87 25.71 36.07 -11.25
N GLN A 88 25.85 37.41 -11.21
CA GLN A 88 26.33 38.21 -12.35
C GLN A 88 27.73 37.77 -12.79
N TYR A 89 28.66 37.61 -11.85
CA TYR A 89 30.03 37.19 -12.13
C TYR A 89 30.08 35.81 -12.80
N GLN A 90 29.31 34.84 -12.30
CA GLN A 90 29.27 33.47 -12.84
C GLN A 90 28.73 33.46 -14.27
N VAL A 91 27.54 34.03 -14.48
CA VAL A 91 26.92 34.07 -15.83
C VAL A 91 27.79 34.86 -16.81
N SER A 92 28.36 35.99 -16.38
CA SER A 92 29.22 36.81 -17.25
C SER A 92 30.50 36.06 -17.65
N THR A 93 31.06 35.28 -16.72
CA THR A 93 32.19 34.38 -17.00
C THR A 93 31.78 33.29 -17.99
N ASP A 94 30.69 32.57 -17.73
CA ASP A 94 30.25 31.43 -18.56
C ASP A 94 29.91 31.88 -20.00
N VAL A 95 29.27 33.05 -20.15
CA VAL A 95 28.96 33.65 -21.46
C VAL A 95 30.23 34.09 -22.19
N ARG A 96 31.19 34.71 -21.50
CA ARG A 96 32.48 35.12 -22.10
C ARG A 96 33.32 33.93 -22.51
N GLU A 97 33.43 32.93 -21.63
CA GLU A 97 34.14 31.69 -21.88
C GLU A 97 33.55 30.98 -23.11
N THR A 98 32.21 30.89 -23.17
CA THR A 98 31.52 30.32 -24.34
C THR A 98 31.86 31.08 -25.63
N PHE A 99 31.88 32.41 -25.59
CA PHE A 99 32.26 33.22 -26.74
C PHE A 99 33.70 32.93 -27.18
N LEU A 100 34.67 33.00 -26.27
CA LEU A 100 36.08 32.77 -26.55
C LEU A 100 36.36 31.36 -27.05
N ASN A 101 35.70 30.36 -26.49
CA ASN A 101 35.80 28.97 -26.91
C ASN A 101 35.36 28.81 -28.37
N ASN A 102 34.24 29.44 -28.74
CA ASN A 102 33.75 29.39 -30.12
C ASN A 102 34.65 30.15 -31.09
N VAL A 103 35.15 31.34 -30.71
CA VAL A 103 36.12 32.10 -31.53
C VAL A 103 37.40 31.31 -31.74
N THR A 104 37.89 30.63 -30.70
CA THR A 104 39.08 29.77 -30.76
C THR A 104 38.85 28.54 -31.65
N GLN A 105 37.61 28.06 -31.79
CA GLN A 105 37.23 27.05 -32.79
C GLN A 105 37.01 27.61 -34.20
N GLY A 106 37.31 28.89 -34.41
CA GLY A 106 37.17 29.58 -35.67
C GLY A 106 35.76 30.07 -35.98
N HIS A 107 34.81 30.06 -35.04
CA HIS A 107 33.49 30.65 -35.27
C HIS A 107 33.53 32.18 -35.19
N GLY A 108 32.88 32.85 -36.14
CA GLY A 108 32.66 34.30 -36.08
C GLY A 108 31.25 34.61 -35.59
N PRO A 109 30.26 34.79 -36.48
CA PRO A 109 28.87 35.09 -36.09
C PRO A 109 28.25 34.04 -35.18
N SER A 110 28.59 32.75 -35.37
CA SER A 110 28.04 31.68 -34.53
C SER A 110 28.58 31.72 -33.09
N ALA A 111 29.73 32.34 -32.83
CA ALA A 111 30.25 32.51 -31.47
C ALA A 111 29.35 33.41 -30.61
N VAL A 112 28.77 34.45 -31.22
CA VAL A 112 27.75 35.31 -30.58
C VAL A 112 26.49 34.50 -30.27
N VAL A 113 26.06 33.64 -31.20
CA VAL A 113 24.91 32.75 -30.99
C VAL A 113 25.17 31.75 -29.86
N GLY A 114 26.39 31.20 -29.75
CA GLY A 114 26.79 30.34 -28.64
C GLY A 114 26.72 31.06 -27.29
N ALA A 115 27.28 32.28 -27.22
CA ALA A 115 27.18 33.13 -26.03
C ALA A 115 25.73 33.48 -25.67
N ALA A 116 24.89 33.76 -26.67
CA ALA A 116 23.45 33.99 -26.49
C ALA A 116 22.71 32.75 -25.99
N LEU A 117 23.08 31.55 -26.45
CA LEU A 117 22.53 30.27 -25.95
C LEU A 117 22.89 30.02 -24.48
N THR A 118 24.11 30.35 -24.06
CA THR A 118 24.53 30.26 -22.64
C THR A 118 23.81 31.31 -21.79
N ALA A 119 23.73 32.57 -22.25
CA ALA A 119 22.97 33.61 -21.55
C ALA A 119 21.47 33.24 -21.43
N ALA A 120 20.91 32.69 -22.51
CA ALA A 120 19.55 32.17 -22.52
C ALA A 120 19.37 31.04 -21.51
N SER A 121 20.27 30.07 -21.44
CA SER A 121 20.14 28.94 -20.52
C SER A 121 20.21 29.35 -19.06
N ASP A 122 21.05 30.33 -18.74
CA ASP A 122 21.39 30.68 -17.37
C ASP A 122 20.46 31.75 -16.79
N VAL A 123 19.88 32.60 -17.64
CA VAL A 123 19.03 33.74 -17.23
C VAL A 123 17.59 33.61 -17.74
N TYR A 124 17.40 33.43 -19.05
CA TYR A 124 16.09 33.64 -19.70
C TYR A 124 15.27 32.36 -19.96
N ASP A 125 15.83 31.17 -19.74
CA ASP A 125 15.14 29.89 -19.96
C ASP A 125 14.28 29.43 -18.77
N GLY A 126 14.16 30.26 -17.74
CA GLY A 126 13.03 30.28 -16.81
C GLY A 126 12.68 28.93 -16.18
N GLY A 127 13.43 28.55 -15.15
CA GLY A 127 13.06 27.46 -14.26
C GLY A 127 13.32 26.05 -14.76
N THR A 128 12.90 25.08 -13.95
CA THR A 128 13.55 23.79 -13.90
C THR A 128 13.02 22.85 -14.98
N ARG A 129 13.86 22.42 -15.94
CA ARG A 129 13.46 21.52 -17.03
C ARG A 129 13.35 20.03 -16.65
N SER A 130 13.64 19.67 -15.40
CA SER A 130 13.61 18.27 -14.94
C SER A 130 12.19 17.68 -15.02
N PRO A 131 11.93 16.69 -15.89
CA PRO A 131 10.62 16.04 -15.97
C PRO A 131 10.24 15.33 -14.65
N ALA A 132 11.25 14.86 -13.90
CA ALA A 132 11.06 14.21 -12.61
C ALA A 132 10.52 15.19 -11.55
N TYR A 133 10.98 16.44 -11.56
CA TYR A 133 10.49 17.47 -10.65
C TYR A 133 9.00 17.78 -10.88
N TRP A 134 8.62 18.08 -12.12
CA TRP A 134 7.23 18.37 -12.48
C TRP A 134 6.30 17.18 -12.28
N GLY A 135 6.76 15.97 -12.62
CA GLY A 135 6.02 14.74 -12.34
C GLY A 135 5.75 14.55 -10.85
N ALA A 136 6.75 14.79 -9.99
CA ALA A 136 6.58 14.66 -8.54
C ALA A 136 5.59 15.70 -7.97
N ILE A 137 5.64 16.95 -8.43
CA ILE A 137 4.69 18.00 -8.03
C ILE A 137 3.26 17.63 -8.41
N ALA A 138 3.04 17.13 -9.63
CA ALA A 138 1.69 16.78 -10.10
C ALA A 138 1.11 15.55 -9.35
N VAL A 139 1.96 14.62 -8.94
CA VAL A 139 1.55 13.37 -8.28
C VAL A 139 1.11 13.60 -6.81
N LEU A 140 1.70 14.57 -6.12
CA LEU A 140 1.35 14.91 -4.72
C LEU A 140 -0.15 15.19 -4.49
N PRO A 141 -0.79 16.16 -5.17
CA PRO A 141 -2.20 16.48 -4.93
C PRO A 141 -3.14 15.32 -5.28
N LEU A 142 -2.82 14.52 -6.32
CA LEU A 142 -3.60 13.35 -6.70
C LEU A 142 -3.62 12.29 -5.58
N LEU A 143 -2.47 12.06 -4.95
CA LEU A 143 -2.35 11.09 -3.85
C LEU A 143 -3.05 11.57 -2.58
N VAL A 144 -2.93 12.87 -2.25
CA VAL A 144 -3.67 13.47 -1.13
C VAL A 144 -5.18 13.34 -1.35
N ALA A 145 -5.67 13.62 -2.55
CA ALA A 145 -7.09 13.47 -2.90
C ALA A 145 -7.57 12.01 -2.72
N LEU A 146 -6.75 11.05 -3.16
CA LEU A 146 -7.05 9.62 -3.01
C LEU A 146 -7.10 9.20 -1.53
N LEU A 147 -6.15 9.66 -0.71
CA LEU A 147 -6.11 9.41 0.74
C LEU A 147 -7.35 9.95 1.46
N VAL A 148 -7.71 11.21 1.20
CA VAL A 148 -8.90 11.86 1.79
C VAL A 148 -10.16 11.08 1.41
N THR A 149 -10.27 10.65 0.16
CA THR A 149 -11.41 9.86 -0.32
C THR A 149 -11.51 8.51 0.41
N LEU A 150 -10.39 7.82 0.65
CA LEU A 150 -10.35 6.56 1.42
C LEU A 150 -10.75 6.76 2.89
N LEU A 151 -10.27 7.83 3.54
CA LEU A 151 -10.63 8.15 4.93
C LEU A 151 -12.12 8.49 5.05
N TRP A 152 -12.65 9.26 4.10
CA TRP A 152 -14.06 9.61 4.03
C TRP A 152 -14.94 8.37 3.88
N LEU A 153 -14.59 7.43 3.00
CA LEU A 153 -15.32 6.16 2.85
C LEU A 153 -15.39 5.36 4.17
N ARG A 154 -14.28 5.35 4.94
CA ARG A 154 -14.21 4.68 6.24
C ARG A 154 -15.07 5.38 7.29
N PHE A 155 -15.05 6.71 7.32
CA PHE A 155 -15.89 7.50 8.22
C PHE A 155 -17.37 7.22 7.97
N VAL A 156 -17.83 7.28 6.71
CA VAL A 156 -19.22 6.98 6.33
C VAL A 156 -19.63 5.56 6.72
N ALA A 157 -18.73 4.58 6.58
CA ALA A 157 -19.01 3.21 6.97
C ALA A 157 -19.18 3.04 8.49
N ARG A 158 -18.35 3.72 9.30
CA ARG A 158 -18.46 3.71 10.77
C ARG A 158 -19.75 4.38 11.24
N GLU A 159 -20.09 5.52 10.63
CA GLU A 159 -21.28 6.28 11.01
C GLU A 159 -22.56 5.50 10.72
N ARG A 160 -22.64 4.82 9.57
CA ARG A 160 -23.74 3.91 9.26
C ARG A 160 -23.86 2.75 10.25
N ALA A 161 -22.75 2.26 10.80
CA ALA A 161 -22.78 1.19 11.80
C ALA A 161 -23.32 1.68 13.15
N ARG A 162 -22.93 2.89 13.58
CA ARG A 162 -23.46 3.54 14.79
C ARG A 162 -24.97 3.75 14.70
N MET A 163 -25.46 4.29 13.58
CA MET A 163 -26.89 4.48 13.33
C MET A 163 -27.69 3.18 13.42
N ARG A 164 -27.16 2.08 12.86
CA ARG A 164 -27.82 0.76 12.95
C ARG A 164 -27.87 0.25 14.40
N ALA A 165 -26.78 0.37 15.15
CA ALA A 165 -26.75 -0.06 16.54
C ALA A 165 -27.79 0.70 17.39
N PHE A 166 -27.88 2.02 17.21
CA PHE A 166 -28.88 2.84 17.87
C PHE A 166 -30.31 2.44 17.51
N SER A 167 -30.61 2.27 16.22
CA SER A 167 -31.96 1.85 15.78
C SER A 167 -32.40 0.51 16.38
N ARG A 168 -31.48 -0.47 16.52
CA ARG A 168 -31.78 -1.79 17.12
C ARG A 168 -32.07 -1.67 18.61
N ALA A 169 -31.23 -0.93 19.35
CA ALA A 169 -31.42 -0.71 20.78
C ALA A 169 -32.74 0.02 21.09
N ARG A 170 -33.08 1.01 20.26
CA ARG A 170 -34.35 1.74 20.34
C ARG A 170 -35.56 0.83 20.14
N LEU A 171 -35.51 -0.07 19.15
CA LEU A 171 -36.58 -1.05 18.90
C LEU A 171 -36.75 -2.02 20.09
N GLN A 172 -35.65 -2.50 20.66
CA GLN A 172 -35.69 -3.39 21.84
C GLN A 172 -36.33 -2.70 23.05
N LEU A 173 -35.95 -1.45 23.32
CA LEU A 173 -36.55 -0.66 24.40
C LEU A 173 -38.04 -0.40 24.15
N ALA A 174 -38.41 0.02 22.94
CA ALA A 174 -39.80 0.29 22.57
C ALA A 174 -40.69 -0.94 22.76
N ARG A 175 -40.20 -2.13 22.40
CA ARG A 175 -40.92 -3.39 22.64
C ARG A 175 -41.21 -3.63 24.11
N VAL A 176 -40.22 -3.49 24.99
CA VAL A 176 -40.41 -3.70 26.44
C VAL A 176 -41.38 -2.67 27.03
N VAL A 177 -41.32 -1.42 26.56
CA VAL A 177 -42.24 -0.36 27.02
C VAL A 177 -43.68 -0.65 26.58
N LEU A 178 -43.88 -1.16 25.36
CA LEU A 178 -45.21 -1.57 24.87
C LEU A 178 -45.75 -2.81 25.59
N GLU A 179 -44.88 -3.75 25.97
CA GLU A 179 -45.25 -4.97 26.69
C GLU A 179 -45.35 -4.76 28.21
N LEU A 180 -45.05 -3.56 28.73
CA LEU A 180 -45.01 -3.28 30.15
C LEU A 180 -46.36 -3.50 30.84
N ASP A 181 -47.46 -3.13 30.18
CA ASP A 181 -48.83 -3.32 30.70
C ASP A 181 -49.22 -4.80 30.77
N LEU A 182 -48.77 -5.60 29.79
CA LEU A 182 -48.98 -7.05 29.79
C LEU A 182 -48.15 -7.72 30.90
N LEU A 183 -46.91 -7.26 31.13
CA LEU A 183 -46.08 -7.73 32.24
C LEU A 183 -46.68 -7.36 33.60
N GLU A 184 -47.26 -6.16 33.73
CA GLU A 184 -47.96 -5.76 34.94
C GLU A 184 -49.18 -6.66 35.19
N ALA A 185 -49.94 -7.00 34.15
CA ALA A 185 -51.07 -7.93 34.26
C ALA A 185 -50.61 -9.31 34.75
N HIS A 186 -49.58 -9.90 34.15
CA HIS A 186 -49.01 -11.19 34.58
C HIS A 186 -48.52 -11.14 36.04
N PHE A 187 -47.84 -10.06 36.44
CA PHE A 187 -47.39 -9.87 37.82
C PHE A 187 -48.57 -9.77 38.80
N ARG A 188 -49.60 -8.98 38.50
CA ARG A 188 -50.77 -8.81 39.38
C ARG A 188 -51.56 -10.10 39.53
N ILE A 189 -51.71 -10.87 38.46
CA ILE A 189 -52.35 -12.20 38.48
C ILE A 189 -51.55 -13.12 39.41
N ALA A 190 -50.23 -13.19 39.24
CA ALA A 190 -49.36 -14.00 40.09
C ALA A 190 -49.39 -13.59 41.57
N ASP A 191 -49.34 -12.28 41.85
CA ASP A 191 -49.38 -11.72 43.20
C ASP A 191 -50.72 -12.02 43.91
N ALA A 192 -51.83 -11.97 43.17
CA ALA A 192 -53.16 -12.27 43.68
C ALA A 192 -53.32 -13.75 44.04
N GLU A 193 -52.88 -14.67 43.17
CA GLU A 193 -52.98 -16.11 43.44
C GLU A 193 -52.09 -16.54 44.62
N LEU A 194 -50.87 -16.01 44.71
CA LEU A 194 -49.98 -16.26 45.85
C LEU A 194 -50.53 -15.72 47.18
N GLY A 195 -51.38 -14.69 47.13
CA GLY A 195 -52.04 -14.10 48.30
C GLY A 195 -53.20 -14.92 48.87
N ARG A 196 -53.79 -15.83 48.07
CA ARG A 196 -54.97 -16.64 48.47
C ARG A 196 -54.63 -17.94 49.22
N VAL A 197 -53.35 -18.22 49.44
CA VAL A 197 -52.84 -19.48 50.03
C VAL A 197 -53.11 -19.55 51.55
N THR A 198 -53.80 -20.59 52.02
CA THR A 198 -54.26 -20.71 53.43
C THR A 198 -53.38 -21.62 54.33
N GLY A 199 -52.57 -22.53 53.77
CA GLY A 199 -51.70 -23.46 54.53
C GLY A 199 -50.43 -22.84 55.13
N ARG A 200 -49.99 -23.24 56.34
CA ARG A 200 -48.83 -22.63 57.05
C ARG A 200 -47.49 -22.82 56.32
N ALA A 201 -47.21 -24.01 55.82
CA ALA A 201 -45.99 -24.30 55.04
C ALA A 201 -46.01 -23.58 53.68
N ALA A 202 -47.15 -23.63 52.99
CA ALA A 202 -47.36 -22.97 51.70
C ALA A 202 -47.29 -21.43 51.82
N ARG A 203 -47.73 -20.83 52.93
CA ARG A 203 -47.63 -19.37 53.18
C ARG A 203 -46.20 -18.86 53.23
N ASN A 204 -45.28 -19.60 53.84
CA ASN A 204 -43.88 -19.19 53.91
C ASN A 204 -43.24 -19.20 52.51
N VAL A 205 -43.46 -20.27 51.74
CA VAL A 205 -42.96 -20.39 50.36
C VAL A 205 -43.59 -19.32 49.45
N ALA A 206 -44.90 -19.10 49.56
CA ALA A 206 -45.59 -18.07 48.79
C ALA A 206 -45.09 -16.65 49.12
N LYS A 207 -44.75 -16.37 50.39
CA LYS A 207 -44.18 -15.08 50.81
C LYS A 207 -42.82 -14.80 50.16
N ASP A 208 -41.93 -15.80 50.12
CA ASP A 208 -40.61 -15.66 49.53
C ASP A 208 -40.69 -15.48 48.00
N VAL A 209 -41.56 -16.26 47.34
CA VAL A 209 -41.85 -16.16 45.90
C VAL A 209 -42.42 -14.79 45.53
N ARG A 210 -43.37 -14.29 46.33
CA ARG A 210 -43.99 -12.97 46.16
C ARG A 210 -42.98 -11.83 46.32
N GLY A 211 -42.07 -11.96 47.29
CA GLY A 211 -40.97 -11.01 47.50
C GLY A 211 -40.04 -10.90 46.29
N ALA A 212 -39.66 -12.04 45.70
CA ALA A 212 -38.79 -12.08 44.52
C ALA A 212 -39.46 -11.45 43.27
N LEU A 213 -40.72 -11.80 42.99
CA LEU A 213 -41.47 -11.24 41.85
C LEU A 213 -41.64 -9.72 41.94
N LYS A 214 -41.96 -9.22 43.14
CA LYS A 214 -42.10 -7.78 43.38
C LYS A 214 -40.78 -7.03 43.19
N ALA A 215 -39.66 -7.62 43.61
CA ALA A 215 -38.33 -7.05 43.41
C ALA A 215 -37.98 -6.96 41.92
N ASP A 216 -38.17 -8.04 41.15
CA ASP A 216 -37.87 -8.08 39.71
C ASP A 216 -38.76 -7.10 38.91
N TRP A 217 -40.06 -7.02 39.20
CA TRP A 217 -40.97 -6.03 38.59
C TRP A 217 -40.52 -4.58 38.87
N SER A 218 -40.17 -4.27 40.13
CA SER A 218 -39.71 -2.93 40.50
C SER A 218 -38.40 -2.53 39.83
N ALA A 219 -37.55 -3.50 39.49
CA ALA A 219 -36.31 -3.26 38.76
C ALA A 219 -36.61 -2.95 37.29
N ILE A 220 -37.45 -3.75 36.61
CA ILE A 220 -37.83 -3.54 35.21
C ILE A 220 -38.50 -2.16 35.01
N ARG A 221 -39.40 -1.76 35.92
CA ARG A 221 -40.06 -0.44 35.85
C ARG A 221 -39.08 0.73 36.03
N ARG A 222 -38.09 0.60 36.92
CA ARG A 222 -37.07 1.64 37.12
C ARG A 222 -36.10 1.74 35.94
N ASP A 223 -35.63 0.59 35.45
CA ASP A 223 -34.67 0.52 34.36
C ASP A 223 -35.26 0.99 33.02
N SER A 224 -36.54 0.65 32.74
CA SER A 224 -37.24 1.14 31.54
C SER A 224 -37.40 2.67 31.52
N LEU A 225 -37.76 3.29 32.65
CA LEU A 225 -37.83 4.75 32.77
C LEU A 225 -36.46 5.40 32.57
N ARG A 226 -35.41 4.85 33.19
CA ARG A 226 -34.04 5.36 33.04
C ARG A 226 -33.57 5.27 31.58
N LEU A 227 -33.81 4.14 30.91
CA LEU A 227 -33.37 3.94 29.53
C LEU A 227 -34.17 4.78 28.53
N ALA A 228 -35.45 5.02 28.76
CA ALA A 228 -36.24 5.96 27.95
C ALA A 228 -35.69 7.39 28.02
N GLN A 229 -35.21 7.83 29.19
CA GLN A 229 -34.58 9.15 29.35
C GLN A 229 -33.24 9.23 28.60
N VAL A 230 -32.44 8.16 28.62
CA VAL A 230 -31.17 8.07 27.86
C VAL A 230 -31.42 8.04 26.34
N GLU A 231 -32.47 7.34 25.88
CA GLU A 231 -32.85 7.28 24.47
C GLU A 231 -33.19 8.67 23.89
N GLN A 232 -33.87 9.52 24.66
CA GLN A 232 -34.15 10.91 24.25
C GLN A 232 -32.86 11.73 24.06
N MET A 233 -31.85 11.54 24.92
CA MET A 233 -30.56 12.22 24.79
C MET A 233 -29.79 11.74 23.56
N LEU A 234 -29.70 10.42 23.36
CA LEU A 234 -29.00 9.83 22.20
C LEU A 234 -29.72 10.13 20.89
N THR A 235 -31.05 10.25 20.89
CA THR A 235 -31.82 10.71 19.71
C THR A 235 -31.42 12.12 19.32
N ARG A 236 -31.22 13.00 20.31
CA ARG A 236 -30.78 14.37 20.06
C ARG A 236 -29.36 14.45 19.51
N GLU A 237 -28.47 13.62 20.03
CA GLU A 237 -27.06 13.57 19.61
C GLU A 237 -26.87 12.95 18.22
N LEU A 238 -27.59 11.86 17.92
CA LEU A 238 -27.35 11.04 16.74
C LEU A 238 -28.31 11.29 15.58
N LEU A 239 -29.57 11.71 15.84
CA LEU A 239 -30.59 11.81 14.79
C LEU A 239 -31.06 13.25 14.54
N ASP A 240 -31.46 13.97 15.60
CA ASP A 240 -32.04 15.30 15.45
C ASP A 240 -31.63 16.24 16.60
N PRO A 241 -30.74 17.22 16.35
CA PRO A 241 -30.31 18.19 17.35
C PRO A 241 -31.45 19.00 18.00
N ARG A 242 -32.62 19.06 17.35
CA ARG A 242 -33.82 19.79 17.78
C ARG A 242 -34.83 18.93 18.54
N ALA A 243 -34.57 17.63 18.73
CA ALA A 243 -35.49 16.76 19.45
C ALA A 243 -35.74 17.25 20.89
N PRO A 244 -37.01 17.36 21.34
CA PRO A 244 -37.34 17.82 22.68
C PRO A 244 -36.90 16.79 23.73
N VAL A 245 -36.16 17.23 24.75
CA VAL A 245 -35.75 16.40 25.90
C VAL A 245 -36.56 16.83 27.12
N HIS A 246 -37.27 15.90 27.76
CA HIS A 246 -38.00 16.21 28.99
C HIS A 246 -37.01 16.45 30.14
N THR A 247 -37.03 17.67 30.72
CA THR A 247 -36.06 18.14 31.74
C THR A 247 -36.30 17.60 33.15
N ARG A 248 -37.51 17.08 33.45
CA ARG A 248 -37.84 16.42 34.73
C ARG A 248 -37.38 14.96 34.69
N GLY A 249 -36.14 14.72 35.12
CA GLY A 249 -35.54 13.38 35.21
C GLY A 249 -34.33 13.15 34.31
N LYS A 250 -33.51 14.17 34.01
CA LYS A 250 -32.22 13.95 33.33
C LYS A 250 -31.37 12.94 34.14
N PRO A 251 -30.92 11.82 33.57
CA PRO A 251 -29.80 11.07 34.14
C PRO A 251 -28.58 12.00 34.24
N GLY A 252 -27.85 11.94 35.36
CA GLY A 252 -26.72 12.83 35.65
C GLY A 252 -25.48 12.60 34.76
N GLU A 253 -25.44 11.52 33.98
CA GLU A 253 -24.31 11.15 33.12
C GLU A 253 -24.78 10.75 31.72
N SER A 254 -24.02 11.16 30.70
CA SER A 254 -24.18 10.69 29.32
C SER A 254 -23.77 9.24 29.21
N MET A 255 -24.70 8.35 28.86
CA MET A 255 -24.41 6.94 28.64
C MET A 255 -23.92 6.71 27.20
N PRO A 256 -22.75 6.09 26.97
CA PRO A 256 -22.28 5.72 25.63
C PRO A 256 -23.27 4.81 24.90
N LEU A 257 -23.38 4.94 23.57
CA LEU A 257 -24.29 4.13 22.74
C LEU A 257 -24.15 2.62 22.97
N ALA A 258 -22.93 2.12 23.17
CA ALA A 258 -22.68 0.71 23.41
C ALA A 258 -23.28 0.23 24.75
N GLU A 259 -23.21 1.07 25.79
CA GLU A 259 -23.76 0.79 27.11
C GLU A 259 -25.29 0.88 27.11
N PHE A 260 -25.84 1.85 26.37
CA PHE A 260 -27.28 1.94 26.13
C PHE A 260 -27.81 0.69 25.43
N ALA A 261 -27.16 0.25 24.35
CA ALA A 261 -27.55 -0.95 23.62
C ALA A 261 -27.49 -2.20 24.52
N ALA A 262 -26.42 -2.35 25.31
CA ALA A 262 -26.28 -3.46 26.26
C ALA A 262 -27.36 -3.45 27.36
N SER A 263 -27.69 -2.27 27.86
CA SER A 263 -28.69 -2.09 28.93
C SER A 263 -30.12 -2.31 28.42
N ALA A 264 -30.45 -1.87 27.20
CA ALA A 264 -31.75 -2.14 26.56
C ALA A 264 -31.95 -3.64 26.32
N ASP A 265 -30.90 -4.34 25.87
CA ASP A 265 -30.95 -5.78 25.67
C ASP A 265 -31.05 -6.55 27.00
N ALA A 266 -30.36 -6.09 28.06
CA ALA A 266 -30.49 -6.66 29.40
C ALA A 266 -31.89 -6.46 30.01
N LEU A 267 -32.50 -5.29 29.80
CA LEU A 267 -33.87 -5.02 30.22
C LEU A 267 -34.86 -5.95 29.54
N ARG A 268 -34.73 -6.15 28.21
CA ARG A 268 -35.55 -7.11 27.46
C ARG A 268 -35.44 -8.52 28.03
N ARG A 269 -34.22 -9.02 28.26
CA ARG A 269 -34.02 -10.36 28.84
C ARG A 269 -34.69 -10.53 30.20
N ARG A 270 -34.60 -9.53 31.08
CA ARG A 270 -35.27 -9.57 32.39
C ARG A 270 -36.78 -9.57 32.27
N ALA A 271 -37.34 -8.80 31.34
CA ALA A 271 -38.77 -8.76 31.07
C ALA A 271 -39.29 -10.11 30.57
N ASP A 272 -38.62 -10.71 29.58
CA ASP A 272 -38.94 -12.05 29.06
C ASP A 272 -38.84 -13.12 30.17
N ALA A 273 -37.81 -13.03 31.02
CA ALA A 273 -37.62 -13.93 32.15
C ALA A 273 -38.73 -13.82 33.21
N LEU A 274 -39.18 -12.60 33.51
CA LEU A 274 -40.29 -12.36 34.44
C LEU A 274 -41.61 -12.93 33.89
N ALA A 275 -41.88 -12.73 32.61
CA ALA A 275 -43.06 -13.30 31.97
C ALA A 275 -43.08 -14.84 32.10
N ALA A 276 -41.98 -15.50 31.72
CA ALA A 276 -41.87 -16.96 31.77
C ALA A 276 -41.84 -17.53 33.21
N SER A 277 -41.23 -16.83 34.18
CA SER A 277 -41.22 -17.27 35.58
C SER A 277 -42.59 -17.09 36.25
N SER A 278 -43.33 -16.04 35.90
CA SER A 278 -44.69 -15.81 36.38
C SER A 278 -45.66 -16.88 35.85
N SER A 279 -45.57 -17.27 34.57
CA SER A 279 -46.41 -18.33 34.00
C SER A 279 -46.15 -19.69 34.63
N LEU A 280 -44.88 -20.02 34.94
CA LEU A 280 -44.50 -21.27 35.57
C LEU A 280 -44.99 -21.34 37.04
N ARG A 281 -44.79 -20.27 37.81
CA ARG A 281 -45.10 -20.26 39.25
C ARG A 281 -46.59 -20.20 39.58
N VAL A 282 -47.43 -19.83 38.61
CA VAL A 282 -48.89 -19.73 38.74
C VAL A 282 -49.62 -20.92 38.08
N GLY A 283 -48.88 -21.91 37.55
CA GLY A 283 -49.47 -23.17 37.05
C GLY A 283 -50.36 -22.99 35.81
N HIS A 284 -50.01 -22.06 34.91
CA HIS A 284 -50.73 -21.93 33.63
C HIS A 284 -50.22 -22.96 32.61
N THR A 285 -51.03 -23.25 31.58
CA THR A 285 -50.87 -24.32 30.55
C THR A 285 -49.53 -24.39 29.80
N ALA A 286 -48.58 -23.49 30.07
CA ALA A 286 -47.24 -23.43 29.47
C ALA A 286 -46.09 -23.81 30.42
N GLY A 287 -46.38 -24.31 31.63
CA GLY A 287 -45.35 -24.66 32.62
C GLY A 287 -44.34 -25.72 32.15
N GLY A 288 -44.83 -26.74 31.43
CA GLY A 288 -43.99 -27.76 30.80
C GLY A 288 -43.03 -27.19 29.75
N THR A 289 -43.54 -26.25 28.94
CA THR A 289 -42.79 -25.60 27.85
C THR A 289 -41.63 -24.75 28.38
N VAL A 290 -41.81 -24.07 29.52
CA VAL A 290 -40.74 -23.27 30.15
C VAL A 290 -39.64 -24.17 30.73
N LEU A 291 -39.99 -25.30 31.35
CA LEU A 291 -39.00 -26.27 31.83
C LEU A 291 -38.28 -26.97 30.68
N GLY A 292 -38.99 -27.25 29.59
CA GLY A 292 -38.42 -27.70 28.32
C GLY A 292 -37.38 -26.73 27.78
N TRP A 293 -37.66 -25.42 27.74
CA TRP A 293 -36.69 -24.40 27.35
C TRP A 293 -35.43 -24.41 28.22
N VAL A 294 -35.56 -24.67 29.52
CA VAL A 294 -34.42 -24.69 30.46
C VAL A 294 -33.58 -25.97 30.35
N ALA A 295 -34.20 -27.13 30.12
CA ALA A 295 -33.50 -28.42 30.01
C ALA A 295 -32.89 -28.67 28.63
N LEU A 296 -33.57 -28.27 27.56
CA LEU A 296 -33.24 -28.67 26.19
C LEU A 296 -31.80 -28.32 25.76
N PRO A 297 -31.26 -27.11 26.04
CA PRO A 297 -29.86 -26.82 25.69
C PRO A 297 -28.86 -27.75 26.38
N SER A 298 -29.13 -28.13 27.63
CA SER A 298 -28.25 -29.02 28.39
C SER A 298 -28.40 -30.47 27.94
N ALA A 299 -29.63 -30.91 27.64
CA ALA A 299 -29.91 -32.27 27.18
C ALA A 299 -29.30 -32.56 25.81
N LEU A 300 -29.43 -31.63 24.85
CA LEU A 300 -28.85 -31.76 23.52
C LEU A 300 -27.32 -31.71 23.54
N ALA A 301 -26.73 -30.79 24.31
CA ALA A 301 -25.28 -30.71 24.40
C ALA A 301 -24.67 -31.97 25.04
N VAL A 302 -25.34 -32.56 26.04
CA VAL A 302 -24.91 -33.83 26.66
C VAL A 302 -25.07 -34.99 25.70
N GLU A 303 -26.14 -35.03 24.91
CA GLU A 303 -26.33 -36.04 23.87
C GLU A 303 -25.22 -36.00 22.83
N GLU A 304 -24.85 -34.82 22.36
CA GLU A 304 -23.75 -34.63 21.41
C GLU A 304 -22.40 -35.08 22.01
N ILE A 305 -22.17 -34.89 23.31
CA ILE A 305 -21.01 -35.45 24.01
C ILE A 305 -21.07 -36.98 24.02
N LEU A 306 -22.24 -37.56 24.28
CA LEU A 306 -22.45 -39.00 24.34
C LEU A 306 -22.27 -39.68 22.97
N ARG A 307 -22.45 -38.96 21.85
CA ARG A 307 -22.15 -39.46 20.50
C ARG A 307 -20.65 -39.69 20.29
N HIS A 308 -19.79 -38.94 20.96
CA HIS A 308 -18.33 -39.13 20.92
C HIS A 308 -17.85 -40.18 21.96
N ARG A 309 -18.66 -41.23 22.17
CA ARG A 309 -18.50 -42.20 23.27
C ARG A 309 -17.13 -42.88 23.28
N ASP A 310 -16.56 -43.12 22.11
CA ASP A 310 -15.27 -43.80 21.93
C ASP A 310 -14.09 -42.98 22.49
N GLY A 311 -14.28 -41.66 22.62
CA GLY A 311 -13.33 -40.75 23.25
C GLY A 311 -13.41 -40.71 24.78
N LEU A 312 -14.47 -41.25 25.39
CA LEU A 312 -14.80 -41.07 26.81
C LEU A 312 -14.69 -42.38 27.62
N PRO A 313 -14.27 -42.33 28.90
CA PRO A 313 -14.35 -43.49 29.78
C PRO A 313 -15.81 -43.98 29.91
N ARG A 314 -16.04 -45.29 29.72
CA ARG A 314 -17.38 -45.92 29.72
C ARG A 314 -18.24 -45.52 30.93
N ARG A 315 -17.64 -45.47 32.13
CA ARG A 315 -18.30 -45.08 33.39
C ARG A 315 -18.77 -43.61 33.40
N ASP A 316 -18.03 -42.70 32.76
CA ASP A 316 -18.38 -41.29 32.71
C ASP A 316 -19.49 -41.03 31.67
N ALA A 317 -19.47 -41.76 30.54
CA ALA A 317 -20.56 -41.74 29.55
C ALA A 317 -21.88 -42.29 30.13
N GLU A 318 -21.84 -43.43 30.86
CA GLU A 318 -23.02 -43.99 31.54
C GLU A 318 -23.58 -43.04 32.61
N ASN A 319 -22.71 -42.32 33.33
CA ASN A 319 -23.15 -41.33 34.31
C ASN A 319 -23.81 -40.11 33.65
N LEU A 320 -23.23 -39.57 32.56
CA LEU A 320 -23.82 -38.46 31.79
C LEU A 320 -25.19 -38.84 31.21
N ALA A 321 -25.32 -40.05 30.64
CA ALA A 321 -26.60 -40.56 30.14
C ALA A 321 -27.65 -40.65 31.25
N ARG A 322 -27.27 -41.14 32.44
CA ARG A 322 -28.16 -41.22 33.62
C ARG A 322 -28.63 -39.84 34.07
N GLN A 323 -27.73 -38.85 34.17
CA GLN A 323 -28.12 -37.49 34.58
C GLN A 323 -28.98 -36.79 33.52
N ARG A 324 -28.74 -37.00 32.22
CA ARG A 324 -29.60 -36.50 31.13
C ARG A 324 -31.02 -37.06 31.25
N ARG A 325 -31.18 -38.38 31.45
CA ARG A 325 -32.49 -39.02 31.64
C ARG A 325 -33.22 -38.48 32.88
N ALA A 326 -32.50 -38.32 34.00
CA ALA A 326 -33.08 -37.75 35.22
C ALA A 326 -33.56 -36.31 35.03
N LEU A 327 -32.89 -35.50 34.19
CA LEU A 327 -33.31 -34.14 33.85
C LEU A 327 -34.58 -34.15 32.99
N LEU A 328 -34.64 -35.01 31.96
CA LEU A 328 -35.81 -35.13 31.08
C LEU A 328 -37.04 -35.68 31.83
N ALA A 329 -36.85 -36.61 32.76
CA ALA A 329 -37.94 -37.11 33.62
C ALA A 329 -38.58 -35.99 34.47
N LEU A 330 -37.80 -35.02 34.94
CA LEU A 330 -38.30 -33.86 35.68
C LEU A 330 -39.07 -32.88 34.79
N VAL A 331 -38.71 -32.75 33.51
CA VAL A 331 -39.48 -31.97 32.52
C VAL A 331 -40.86 -32.60 32.36
N GLN A 332 -40.92 -33.91 32.10
CA GLN A 332 -42.18 -34.64 31.90
C GLN A 332 -43.05 -34.64 33.16
N GLU A 333 -42.47 -34.75 34.36
CA GLU A 333 -43.19 -34.58 35.63
C GLU A 333 -43.80 -33.17 35.73
N GLY A 334 -43.05 -32.15 35.29
CA GLY A 334 -43.52 -30.77 35.16
C GLY A 334 -44.67 -30.59 34.17
N GLU A 335 -44.66 -31.30 33.05
CA GLU A 335 -45.72 -31.22 32.03
C GLU A 335 -46.99 -31.98 32.46
N SER A 336 -46.83 -33.14 33.10
CA SER A 336 -47.93 -34.05 33.46
C SER A 336 -48.58 -33.77 34.82
N SER A 337 -47.82 -33.28 35.81
CA SER A 337 -48.29 -33.13 37.20
C SER A 337 -48.89 -31.76 37.53
N PHE A 338 -48.74 -30.78 36.64
CA PHE A 338 -49.11 -29.39 36.87
C PHE A 338 -50.09 -28.87 35.81
N GLY A 339 -51.10 -29.67 35.47
CA GLY A 339 -52.23 -29.26 34.62
C GLY A 339 -53.00 -28.04 35.18
N THR A 340 -54.26 -27.83 34.78
CA THR A 340 -55.04 -26.63 35.15
C THR A 340 -55.38 -26.50 36.65
N GLU A 341 -54.83 -27.34 37.53
CA GLU A 341 -55.06 -27.31 38.96
C GLU A 341 -54.31 -26.16 39.64
N SER A 342 -55.05 -25.31 40.34
CA SER A 342 -54.52 -24.22 41.17
C SER A 342 -54.75 -24.52 42.65
N GLY A 343 -53.73 -24.42 43.50
CA GLY A 343 -53.88 -24.65 44.95
C GLY A 343 -52.59 -24.65 45.79
N PRO A 344 -52.70 -24.61 47.14
CA PRO A 344 -51.56 -24.59 48.06
C PRO A 344 -50.60 -25.76 47.88
N ASP A 345 -51.12 -26.96 47.60
CA ASP A 345 -50.32 -28.17 47.43
C ASP A 345 -49.53 -28.17 46.11
N VAL A 346 -50.06 -27.52 45.06
CA VAL A 346 -49.38 -27.34 43.77
C VAL A 346 -48.13 -26.47 43.95
N ILE A 347 -48.21 -25.39 44.73
CA ILE A 347 -47.09 -24.48 45.00
C ILE A 347 -45.97 -25.20 45.78
N VAL A 348 -46.33 -26.02 46.77
CA VAL A 348 -45.35 -26.81 47.55
C VAL A 348 -44.71 -27.90 46.69
N ARG A 349 -45.50 -28.62 45.88
CA ARG A 349 -44.99 -29.61 44.91
C ARG A 349 -44.07 -28.97 43.87
N HIS A 350 -44.40 -27.75 43.42
CA HIS A 350 -43.57 -27.01 42.47
C HIS A 350 -42.24 -26.58 43.09
N ALA A 351 -42.25 -26.10 44.33
CA ALA A 351 -41.03 -25.77 45.07
C ALA A 351 -40.14 -27.00 45.29
N ASP A 352 -40.73 -28.16 45.59
CA ASP A 352 -40.00 -29.43 45.70
C ASP A 352 -39.43 -29.90 44.34
N LEU A 353 -40.19 -29.75 43.24
CA LEU A 353 -39.70 -30.04 41.89
C LEU A 353 -38.50 -29.16 41.54
N MET A 354 -38.54 -27.85 41.84
CA MET A 354 -37.41 -26.95 41.62
C MET A 354 -36.18 -27.31 42.47
N GLU A 355 -36.37 -27.82 43.69
CA GLU A 355 -35.26 -28.30 44.53
C GLU A 355 -34.67 -29.62 44.03
N ARG A 356 -35.51 -30.53 43.50
CA ARG A 356 -35.05 -31.75 42.82
C ARG A 356 -34.30 -31.42 41.53
N TRP A 357 -34.80 -30.46 40.75
CA TRP A 357 -34.13 -29.93 39.56
C TRP A 357 -32.74 -29.40 39.86
N ARG A 358 -32.60 -28.53 40.86
CA ARG A 358 -31.30 -28.00 41.32
C ARG A 358 -30.30 -29.11 41.66
N ARG A 359 -30.76 -30.15 42.37
CA ARG A 359 -29.92 -31.31 42.72
C ARG A 359 -29.48 -32.09 41.47
N THR A 360 -30.37 -32.32 40.52
CA THR A 360 -30.05 -33.02 39.25
C THR A 360 -29.07 -32.21 38.41
N GLU A 361 -29.27 -30.90 38.26
CA GLU A 361 -28.34 -30.05 37.51
C GLU A 361 -26.96 -29.94 38.16
N LYS A 362 -26.89 -29.91 39.49
CA LYS A 362 -25.61 -29.96 40.21
C LYS A 362 -24.85 -31.25 39.89
N ARG A 363 -25.53 -32.40 39.94
CA ARG A 363 -24.93 -33.70 39.59
C ARG A 363 -24.48 -33.76 38.13
N LEU A 364 -25.28 -33.21 37.21
CA LEU A 364 -24.90 -33.11 35.80
C LEU A 364 -23.67 -32.21 35.61
N THR A 365 -23.63 -31.07 36.27
CA THR A 365 -22.49 -30.13 36.23
C THR A 365 -21.23 -30.79 36.78
N ASP A 366 -21.32 -31.51 37.90
CA ASP A 366 -20.19 -32.23 38.49
C ASP A 366 -19.67 -33.33 37.55
N ALA A 367 -20.56 -34.05 36.88
CA ALA A 367 -20.20 -35.04 35.86
C ALA A 367 -19.48 -34.40 34.66
N LEU A 368 -20.00 -33.28 34.15
CA LEU A 368 -19.38 -32.53 33.04
C LEU A 368 -18.01 -31.94 33.42
N VAL A 369 -17.85 -31.42 34.65
CA VAL A 369 -16.56 -30.93 35.15
C VAL A 369 -15.53 -32.05 35.24
N LYS A 370 -15.96 -33.25 35.66
CA LYS A 370 -15.08 -34.43 35.71
C LYS A 370 -14.61 -34.82 34.31
N VAL A 371 -15.50 -34.82 33.33
CA VAL A 371 -15.18 -35.09 31.91
C VAL A 371 -14.28 -34.00 31.31
N ASP A 372 -14.59 -32.71 31.53
CA ASP A 372 -13.77 -31.55 31.11
C ASP A 372 -12.32 -31.68 31.61
N ARG A 373 -12.13 -32.02 32.88
CA ARG A 373 -10.79 -32.25 33.48
C ARG A 373 -10.07 -33.45 32.86
N ALA A 374 -10.78 -34.55 32.59
CA ALA A 374 -10.19 -35.74 31.98
C ALA A 374 -9.69 -35.45 30.55
N LEU A 375 -10.48 -34.73 29.76
CA LEU A 375 -10.13 -34.30 28.41
C LEU A 375 -9.01 -33.25 28.42
N GLN A 376 -9.03 -32.30 29.37
CA GLN A 376 -7.96 -31.32 29.54
C GLN A 376 -6.60 -31.99 29.81
N LYS A 377 -6.56 -33.01 30.67
CA LYS A 377 -5.32 -33.76 30.93
C LYS A 377 -4.78 -34.44 29.66
N ARG A 378 -5.66 -34.94 28.79
CA ARG A 378 -5.26 -35.55 27.50
C ARG A 378 -4.74 -34.51 26.50
N LEU A 379 -5.36 -33.33 26.44
CA LEU A 379 -4.93 -32.19 25.60
C LEU A 379 -3.59 -31.59 26.04
N ASN A 380 -3.34 -31.46 27.34
CA ASN A 380 -2.08 -30.89 27.83
C ASN A 380 -0.85 -31.77 27.52
N ASN A 381 -1.05 -33.07 27.26
CA ASN A 381 0.03 -33.99 26.89
C ASN A 381 0.38 -33.94 25.39
N GLY A 382 -0.37 -33.20 24.56
CA GLY A 382 -0.04 -32.96 23.16
C GLY A 382 -0.41 -31.53 22.77
N ASN A 383 0.59 -30.63 22.68
CA ASN A 383 0.54 -29.23 22.18
C ASN A 383 -0.88 -28.61 22.01
N GLY A 384 -1.67 -28.53 23.09
CA GLY A 384 -3.09 -28.20 23.02
C GLY A 384 -3.39 -26.69 22.91
N SER A 385 -4.34 -26.34 22.05
CA SER A 385 -4.89 -24.99 21.90
C SER A 385 -5.71 -24.55 23.13
N GLN A 386 -5.56 -23.30 23.56
CA GLN A 386 -6.46 -22.70 24.56
C GLN A 386 -7.84 -22.45 23.93
N ILE A 387 -8.91 -22.98 24.55
CA ILE A 387 -10.30 -22.66 24.18
C ILE A 387 -10.68 -21.34 24.85
N ALA A 388 -10.99 -20.31 24.06
CA ALA A 388 -11.43 -19.02 24.58
C ALA A 388 -12.82 -19.14 25.24
N ALA A 389 -13.02 -18.47 26.37
CA ALA A 389 -14.31 -18.48 27.08
C ALA A 389 -15.44 -17.85 26.24
N ASP A 390 -15.10 -16.94 25.34
CA ASP A 390 -16.05 -16.27 24.45
C ASP A 390 -16.64 -17.23 23.41
N ASP A 391 -15.86 -18.21 22.94
CA ASP A 391 -16.32 -19.23 21.97
C ASP A 391 -17.36 -20.16 22.60
N VAL A 392 -17.13 -20.59 23.86
CA VAL A 392 -18.07 -21.41 24.62
C VAL A 392 -19.37 -20.66 24.84
N THR A 393 -19.26 -19.39 25.26
CA THR A 393 -20.43 -18.53 25.55
C THR A 393 -21.23 -18.23 24.29
N ALA A 394 -20.57 -18.06 23.13
CA ALA A 394 -21.22 -17.87 21.85
C ALA A 394 -21.96 -19.13 21.35
N ARG A 395 -21.44 -20.33 21.62
CA ARG A 395 -22.13 -21.59 21.30
C ARG A 395 -23.33 -21.81 22.20
N GLU A 396 -23.19 -21.59 23.50
CA GLU A 396 -24.29 -21.73 24.45
C GLU A 396 -25.45 -20.78 24.10
N ARG A 397 -25.17 -19.50 23.87
CA ARG A 397 -26.19 -18.50 23.51
C ARG A 397 -27.01 -18.91 22.29
N GLU A 398 -26.35 -19.47 21.28
CA GLU A 398 -27.10 -19.94 20.12
C GLU A 398 -27.90 -21.20 20.41
N ARG A 399 -27.36 -22.18 21.17
CA ARG A 399 -28.14 -23.36 21.52
C ARG A 399 -29.39 -22.99 22.30
N VAL A 400 -29.28 -22.00 23.20
CA VAL A 400 -30.42 -21.41 23.90
C VAL A 400 -31.40 -20.74 22.92
N ARG A 401 -30.91 -19.98 21.95
CA ARG A 401 -31.75 -19.35 20.91
C ARG A 401 -32.52 -20.39 20.10
N VAL A 402 -31.86 -21.48 19.68
CA VAL A 402 -32.51 -22.58 18.97
C VAL A 402 -33.54 -23.26 19.87
N ALA A 403 -33.19 -23.58 21.12
CA ALA A 403 -34.08 -24.27 22.03
C ALA A 403 -35.33 -23.46 22.43
N THR A 404 -35.26 -22.14 22.37
CA THR A 404 -36.37 -21.24 22.69
C THR A 404 -37.08 -20.68 21.46
N GLY A 405 -36.73 -21.15 20.25
CA GLY A 405 -37.30 -20.67 19.00
C GLY A 405 -37.06 -19.18 18.76
N GLY A 406 -35.90 -18.66 19.17
CA GLY A 406 -35.52 -17.26 19.03
C GLY A 406 -36.05 -16.35 20.13
N ARG A 407 -36.80 -16.88 21.12
CA ARG A 407 -37.43 -16.07 22.17
C ARG A 407 -36.43 -15.52 23.17
N MET A 408 -35.40 -16.29 23.52
CA MET A 408 -34.37 -15.89 24.47
C MET A 408 -32.97 -16.17 23.91
N ASP A 409 -32.04 -15.23 24.12
CA ASP A 409 -30.63 -15.39 23.73
C ASP A 409 -29.76 -15.99 24.86
N THR A 410 -30.27 -15.97 26.09
CA THR A 410 -29.64 -16.53 27.29
C THR A 410 -30.73 -16.96 28.27
N LEU A 411 -30.50 -18.00 29.07
CA LEU A 411 -31.44 -18.44 30.11
C LEU A 411 -31.08 -17.93 31.51
N ASP A 412 -29.97 -17.23 31.69
CA ASP A 412 -29.45 -16.86 33.02
C ASP A 412 -30.45 -16.08 33.88
N ASP A 413 -31.11 -15.08 33.28
CA ASP A 413 -32.13 -14.27 33.95
C ASP A 413 -33.37 -15.11 34.31
N LEU A 414 -33.78 -16.03 33.43
CA LEU A 414 -34.88 -16.96 33.69
C LEU A 414 -34.53 -17.94 34.81
N ARG A 415 -33.34 -18.56 34.77
CA ARG A 415 -32.86 -19.51 35.79
C ARG A 415 -32.72 -18.85 37.15
N THR A 416 -32.29 -17.59 37.17
CA THR A 416 -32.25 -16.76 38.39
C THR A 416 -33.66 -16.51 38.91
N SER A 417 -34.58 -16.07 38.05
CA SER A 417 -35.96 -15.77 38.45
C SER A 417 -36.69 -17.03 38.94
N LEU A 418 -36.35 -18.20 38.40
CA LEU A 418 -36.84 -19.51 38.87
C LEU A 418 -36.17 -19.99 40.17
N GLY A 419 -35.07 -19.38 40.60
CA GLY A 419 -34.31 -19.79 41.78
C GLY A 419 -33.51 -21.08 41.58
N ILE A 420 -33.25 -21.46 40.32
CA ILE A 420 -32.48 -22.66 39.96
C ILE A 420 -30.98 -22.41 40.13
N SER A 421 -30.53 -21.19 39.87
CA SER A 421 -29.11 -20.82 39.98
C SER A 421 -28.94 -19.35 40.35
N PRO A 422 -27.92 -18.98 41.14
CA PRO A 422 -27.62 -17.59 41.43
C PRO A 422 -27.14 -16.85 40.17
N ARG A 423 -27.35 -15.52 40.12
CA ARG A 423 -26.91 -14.67 38.99
C ARG A 423 -25.42 -14.88 38.72
N GLY A 424 -25.06 -15.15 37.47
CA GLY A 424 -23.67 -15.37 37.04
C GLY A 424 -23.15 -16.80 37.22
N SER A 425 -23.97 -17.74 37.73
CA SER A 425 -23.65 -19.17 37.72
C SER A 425 -23.74 -19.72 36.31
N ARG A 426 -22.71 -20.47 35.89
CA ARG A 426 -22.68 -21.10 34.56
C ARG A 426 -23.61 -22.30 34.52
N ALA A 427 -24.50 -22.34 33.55
CA ALA A 427 -25.43 -23.44 33.35
C ALA A 427 -24.70 -24.75 32.92
N PRO A 428 -25.34 -25.92 33.09
CA PRO A 428 -24.81 -27.18 32.59
C PRO A 428 -24.54 -27.16 31.08
N SER A 429 -25.35 -26.44 30.30
CA SER A 429 -25.17 -26.18 28.86
C SER A 429 -23.82 -25.56 28.53
N TRP A 430 -23.41 -24.48 29.23
CA TRP A 430 -22.09 -23.87 29.07
C TRP A 430 -20.96 -24.88 29.27
N ARG A 431 -21.08 -25.73 30.31
CA ARG A 431 -20.07 -26.74 30.64
C ARG A 431 -20.02 -27.84 29.58
N ALA A 432 -21.17 -28.25 29.06
CA ALA A 432 -21.25 -29.24 27.99
C ALA A 432 -20.63 -28.70 26.68
N GLU A 433 -20.92 -27.45 26.29
CA GLU A 433 -20.29 -26.80 25.12
C GLU A 433 -18.76 -26.74 25.22
N ARG A 434 -18.25 -26.49 26.42
CA ARG A 434 -16.81 -26.51 26.66
C ARG A 434 -16.21 -27.89 26.45
N VAL A 435 -16.91 -28.95 26.90
CA VAL A 435 -16.50 -30.34 26.68
C VAL A 435 -16.50 -30.67 25.18
N LEU A 436 -17.54 -30.27 24.45
CA LEU A 436 -17.63 -30.47 22.99
C LEU A 436 -16.49 -29.80 22.23
N LEU A 437 -16.19 -28.54 22.53
CA LEU A 437 -15.05 -27.83 21.92
C LEU A 437 -13.71 -28.52 22.19
N ARG A 438 -13.54 -29.18 23.35
CA ARG A 438 -12.34 -29.99 23.64
C ARG A 438 -12.30 -31.27 22.83
N ILE A 439 -13.43 -31.95 22.66
CA ILE A 439 -13.53 -33.16 21.83
C ILE A 439 -13.17 -32.80 20.38
N GLU A 440 -13.77 -31.75 19.82
CA GLU A 440 -13.45 -31.25 18.47
C GLU A 440 -11.95 -30.91 18.31
N SER A 441 -11.34 -30.29 19.32
CA SER A 441 -9.89 -30.00 19.30
C SER A 441 -9.03 -31.26 19.32
N LEU A 442 -9.46 -32.31 20.01
CA LEU A 442 -8.78 -33.61 20.05
C LEU A 442 -8.93 -34.35 18.71
N ASP A 443 -10.09 -34.31 18.09
CA ASP A 443 -10.32 -34.96 16.79
C ASP A 443 -9.57 -34.23 15.67
N ALA A 444 -9.52 -32.90 15.69
CA ALA A 444 -8.68 -32.11 14.80
C ALA A 444 -7.18 -32.45 14.93
N SER A 445 -6.71 -32.75 16.15
CA SER A 445 -5.32 -33.18 16.38
C SER A 445 -5.01 -34.60 15.89
N ARG A 446 -6.02 -35.47 15.77
CA ARG A 446 -5.88 -36.85 15.27
C ARG A 446 -5.92 -36.96 13.75
N GLY A 447 -6.57 -36.01 13.06
CA GLY A 447 -6.73 -36.01 11.60
C GLY A 447 -5.66 -35.27 10.77
N ALA A 448 -4.63 -34.70 11.39
CA ALA A 448 -3.69 -33.81 10.70
C ALA A 448 -2.50 -34.53 10.04
N VAL A 449 -2.52 -34.67 8.71
CA VAL A 449 -1.32 -34.73 7.86
C VAL A 449 -0.53 -33.41 8.05
N PRO A 450 0.82 -33.43 8.17
CA PRO A 450 1.55 -32.30 8.70
C PRO A 450 1.60 -31.15 7.70
N SER A 451 0.82 -30.10 7.94
CA SER A 451 1.05 -28.79 7.35
C SER A 451 1.67 -27.85 8.38
N ARG A 452 2.93 -27.53 8.08
CA ARG A 452 3.76 -26.39 8.52
C ARG A 452 3.30 -25.63 9.78
N ARG A 453 4.07 -25.90 10.86
CA ARG A 453 4.26 -25.11 12.08
C ARG A 453 3.80 -23.64 11.99
N SER A 454 2.84 -23.28 12.81
CA SER A 454 2.70 -21.93 13.36
C SER A 454 2.95 -22.02 14.86
N ARG A 455 3.99 -21.34 15.34
CA ARG A 455 4.33 -21.22 16.77
C ARG A 455 3.30 -20.33 17.48
N PRO A 456 3.06 -20.53 18.78
CA PRO A 456 1.96 -19.90 19.51
C PRO A 456 2.31 -18.46 19.90
N ALA A 457 1.33 -17.56 19.78
CA ALA A 457 1.35 -16.26 20.43
C ALA A 457 0.46 -16.36 21.67
N ASP A 458 1.07 -16.25 22.85
CA ASP A 458 0.36 -16.12 24.11
C ASP A 458 0.54 -14.68 24.62
N VAL A 459 -0.58 -14.12 25.09
CA VAL A 459 -0.75 -12.99 26.03
C VAL A 459 -0.19 -11.62 25.64
N ALA A 460 -1.06 -10.77 25.10
CA ALA A 460 -1.30 -9.39 25.59
C ALA A 460 -2.54 -8.81 24.91
N SER A 461 -3.71 -9.05 25.49
CA SER A 461 -4.94 -8.32 25.19
C SER A 461 -4.94 -6.99 25.95
N THR A 462 -4.70 -5.90 25.25
CA THR A 462 -5.47 -4.65 25.38
C THR A 462 -4.94 -3.57 24.43
N LEU A 463 -5.86 -3.06 23.61
CA LEU A 463 -5.77 -1.86 22.75
C LEU A 463 -5.08 -2.01 21.36
N ALA A 464 -5.88 -1.67 20.34
CA ALA A 464 -5.56 -1.33 18.94
C ALA A 464 -5.34 -2.49 17.92
N PRO A 465 -5.89 -2.35 16.68
CA PRO A 465 -5.72 -3.33 15.62
C PRO A 465 -4.26 -3.37 15.14
N SER A 466 -3.58 -4.49 15.37
CA SER A 466 -2.20 -4.73 14.95
C SER A 466 -2.10 -4.91 13.43
N ILE A 467 -1.87 -3.81 12.72
CA ILE A 467 -1.10 -3.83 11.48
C ILE A 467 0.38 -3.70 11.91
N PRO A 468 1.36 -4.41 11.33
CA PRO A 468 2.76 -4.21 11.72
C PRO A 468 3.15 -2.75 11.43
N GLY A 469 3.14 -1.90 12.46
CA GLY A 469 3.36 -0.45 12.34
C GLY A 469 4.74 -0.13 11.77
N ALA A 470 5.73 -0.99 12.03
CA ALA A 470 7.06 -0.86 11.46
C ALA A 470 7.06 -1.04 9.93
N ALA A 471 6.34 -2.01 9.38
CA ALA A 471 6.32 -2.24 7.93
C ALA A 471 5.49 -1.16 7.18
N LEU A 472 4.47 -0.59 7.84
CA LEU A 472 3.63 0.47 7.30
C LEU A 472 4.34 1.83 7.21
N VAL A 473 5.37 2.06 8.04
CA VAL A 473 6.14 3.31 8.05
C VAL A 473 7.50 3.12 7.38
N ALA A 474 8.19 2.00 7.60
CA ALA A 474 9.54 1.79 7.08
C ALA A 474 9.55 1.57 5.56
N LEU A 475 8.63 0.77 5.00
CA LEU A 475 8.63 0.51 3.56
C LEU A 475 8.41 1.77 2.72
N PRO A 476 7.41 2.64 3.03
CA PRO A 476 7.24 3.91 2.31
C PRO A 476 8.43 4.84 2.45
N VAL A 477 9.07 4.90 3.63
CA VAL A 477 10.24 5.75 3.88
C VAL A 477 11.46 5.23 3.09
N ILE A 478 11.71 3.92 3.09
CA ILE A 478 12.80 3.30 2.33
C ILE A 478 12.60 3.55 0.82
N VAL A 479 11.39 3.33 0.29
CA VAL A 479 11.09 3.60 -1.12
C VAL A 479 11.26 5.09 -1.44
N ALA A 480 10.84 5.99 -0.56
CA ALA A 480 11.02 7.43 -0.71
C ALA A 480 12.48 7.84 -0.76
N LEU A 481 13.29 7.36 0.19
CA LEU A 481 14.72 7.64 0.24
C LEU A 481 15.43 7.08 -0.99
N ILE A 482 15.12 5.83 -1.40
CA ILE A 482 15.68 5.21 -2.61
C ILE A 482 15.26 6.00 -3.87
N SER A 483 14.00 6.42 -3.97
CA SER A 483 13.52 7.17 -5.15
C SER A 483 14.15 8.56 -5.22
N GLY A 484 14.28 9.26 -4.09
CA GLY A 484 15.01 10.52 -4.03
C GLY A 484 16.48 10.33 -4.38
N TRP A 485 17.13 9.26 -3.90
CA TRP A 485 18.52 8.96 -4.19
C TRP A 485 18.75 8.58 -5.66
N ILE A 486 17.82 7.84 -6.28
CA ILE A 486 17.82 7.55 -7.72
C ILE A 486 17.59 8.84 -8.51
N ALA A 487 16.70 9.73 -8.07
CA ALA A 487 16.45 11.01 -8.74
C ALA A 487 17.68 11.93 -8.69
N VAL A 488 18.39 11.96 -7.55
CA VAL A 488 19.69 12.65 -7.46
C VAL A 488 20.75 11.97 -8.30
N GLY A 489 20.88 10.63 -8.24
CA GLY A 489 21.87 9.91 -9.05
C GLY A 489 21.64 10.03 -10.56
N THR A 490 20.39 10.15 -11.00
CA THR A 490 20.05 10.43 -12.42
C THR A 490 20.32 11.88 -12.82
N MET A 491 20.32 12.80 -11.86
CA MET A 491 20.68 14.21 -12.05
C MET A 491 22.21 14.40 -12.03
N ASP A 492 22.91 13.75 -11.09
CA ASP A 492 24.38 13.71 -11.02
C ASP A 492 24.96 13.03 -12.27
N GLY A 493 24.31 12.00 -12.81
CA GLY A 493 24.67 11.39 -14.09
C GLY A 493 24.57 12.34 -15.30
N GLY A 494 23.88 13.48 -15.16
CA GLY A 494 23.83 14.55 -16.14
C GLY A 494 24.82 15.70 -15.89
N ASN A 495 25.49 15.77 -14.73
CA ASN A 495 26.17 16.97 -14.25
C ASN A 495 27.56 16.75 -13.61
N THR A 496 28.20 15.59 -13.77
CA THR A 496 29.60 15.40 -13.32
C THR A 496 30.54 15.16 -14.50
N SER A 497 31.36 16.17 -14.78
CA SER A 497 32.32 16.32 -15.89
C SER A 497 33.56 15.40 -15.85
N TYR A 498 33.63 14.46 -14.91
CA TYR A 498 34.70 13.45 -14.84
C TYR A 498 34.12 12.05 -14.51
N GLY A 499 34.26 11.11 -15.43
CA GLY A 499 33.98 9.68 -15.20
C GLY A 499 32.69 9.12 -15.79
N ARG A 500 32.04 9.81 -16.74
CA ARG A 500 30.93 9.22 -17.52
C ARG A 500 31.48 8.21 -18.53
N ILE A 501 30.73 7.13 -18.76
CA ILE A 501 30.95 6.24 -19.91
C ILE A 501 30.54 7.01 -21.17
N LEU A 502 31.53 7.33 -22.00
CA LEU A 502 31.33 8.00 -23.27
C LEU A 502 30.47 7.12 -24.20
N VAL A 503 29.52 7.73 -24.93
CA VAL A 503 28.47 7.01 -25.70
C VAL A 503 28.72 7.06 -27.21
N GLY A 504 29.65 7.89 -27.68
CA GLY A 504 30.02 8.04 -29.07
C GLY A 504 30.40 6.71 -29.70
N ASP A 505 29.64 6.31 -30.71
CA ASP A 505 29.78 5.04 -31.42
C ASP A 505 29.98 5.21 -32.93
N GLN A 506 29.98 6.45 -33.42
CA GLN A 506 30.13 6.74 -34.85
C GLN A 506 31.60 6.87 -35.23
N SER A 507 32.02 6.09 -36.22
CA SER A 507 33.32 6.29 -36.86
C SER A 507 33.29 7.51 -37.79
N LEU A 508 34.47 8.07 -38.08
CA LEU A 508 34.63 9.21 -39.00
C LEU A 508 33.92 8.94 -40.33
N ALA A 509 33.08 9.85 -40.85
CA ALA A 509 32.24 9.59 -42.01
C ALA A 509 33.02 9.62 -43.33
N ALA A 510 33.86 10.64 -43.50
CA ALA A 510 34.71 10.85 -44.68
C ALA A 510 36.01 11.56 -44.28
N LEU A 511 37.02 11.47 -45.14
CA LEU A 511 38.29 12.16 -45.01
C LEU A 511 38.61 12.88 -46.33
N HIS A 512 38.90 14.17 -46.23
CA HIS A 512 39.41 15.01 -47.30
C HIS A 512 40.73 15.63 -46.87
N ILE A 513 41.65 15.84 -47.81
CA ILE A 513 42.94 16.47 -47.54
C ILE A 513 42.99 17.77 -48.34
N ALA A 514 43.22 18.88 -47.65
CA ALA A 514 43.46 20.19 -48.24
C ALA A 514 44.95 20.52 -48.11
N GLY A 515 45.58 20.90 -49.23
CA GLY A 515 47.03 21.14 -49.32
C GLY A 515 47.80 20.06 -50.08
N ASP A 516 49.11 20.22 -50.17
CA ASP A 516 49.99 19.33 -50.93
C ASP A 516 50.49 18.16 -50.07
N THR A 517 50.06 16.95 -50.39
CA THR A 517 50.46 15.72 -49.68
C THR A 517 51.93 15.37 -49.83
N SER A 518 52.64 15.95 -50.81
CA SER A 518 54.09 15.75 -50.95
C SER A 518 54.91 16.44 -49.87
N LEU A 519 54.30 17.34 -49.10
CA LEU A 519 54.90 18.02 -47.96
C LEU A 519 54.90 17.17 -46.68
N ILE A 520 54.22 16.01 -46.68
CA ILE A 520 54.20 15.11 -45.53
C ILE A 520 55.60 14.52 -45.33
N PRO A 521 56.25 14.74 -44.18
CA PRO A 521 57.61 14.27 -43.94
C PRO A 521 57.64 12.75 -43.71
N ASP A 522 58.74 12.12 -44.11
CA ASP A 522 59.07 10.76 -43.71
C ASP A 522 59.31 10.66 -42.18
N TYR A 523 59.30 9.45 -41.64
CA TYR A 523 59.60 9.23 -40.23
C TYR A 523 61.04 9.66 -39.88
N ALA A 524 61.18 10.45 -38.82
CA ALA A 524 62.46 10.86 -38.25
C ALA A 524 63.22 9.66 -37.62
N ALA A 525 62.48 8.75 -36.98
CA ALA A 525 63.02 7.48 -36.51
C ALA A 525 62.96 6.39 -37.61
N PRO A 526 63.96 5.50 -37.73
CA PRO A 526 63.90 4.39 -38.67
C PRO A 526 62.71 3.47 -38.36
N ARG A 527 61.97 3.06 -39.40
CA ARG A 527 60.85 2.10 -39.31
C ARG A 527 61.31 0.83 -38.57
N ARG A 528 60.47 0.31 -37.68
CA ARG A 528 60.80 -0.89 -36.91
C ARG A 528 60.74 -2.14 -37.79
N ASP A 529 59.85 -2.15 -38.78
CA ASP A 529 59.67 -3.23 -39.77
C ASP A 529 59.61 -2.66 -41.20
N GLU A 530 60.16 -3.37 -42.19
CA GLU A 530 60.14 -2.96 -43.62
C GLU A 530 58.71 -2.91 -44.21
N ASP A 531 57.75 -3.60 -43.58
CA ASP A 531 56.34 -3.65 -43.95
C ASP A 531 55.48 -2.53 -43.33
N GLU A 532 56.07 -1.63 -42.52
CA GLU A 532 55.33 -0.49 -41.95
C GLU A 532 54.97 0.53 -43.05
N PRO A 533 53.69 0.98 -43.13
CA PRO A 533 53.25 1.96 -44.11
C PRO A 533 54.03 3.27 -43.93
N SER A 534 54.30 3.95 -45.04
CA SER A 534 54.90 5.28 -45.00
C SER A 534 54.01 6.27 -44.23
N ASN A 535 54.62 7.34 -43.73
CA ASN A 535 53.90 8.30 -42.90
C ASN A 535 52.68 8.87 -43.66
N ALA A 536 52.86 9.23 -44.93
CA ALA A 536 51.78 9.67 -45.82
C ALA A 536 50.67 8.61 -46.03
N GLU A 537 51.01 7.32 -46.11
CA GLU A 537 50.03 6.24 -46.27
C GLU A 537 49.17 6.00 -45.01
N THR A 538 49.58 6.52 -43.86
CA THR A 538 48.76 6.47 -42.64
C THR A 538 47.63 7.52 -42.65
N LEU A 539 47.69 8.54 -43.51
CA LEU A 539 46.66 9.57 -43.64
C LEU A 539 45.50 9.10 -44.55
N THR A 540 44.85 8.00 -44.17
CA THR A 540 43.72 7.42 -44.90
C THR A 540 42.52 7.19 -43.98
N LEU A 541 41.31 7.23 -44.55
CA LEU A 541 40.07 7.06 -43.79
C LEU A 541 40.04 5.73 -43.00
N GLU A 542 40.51 4.64 -43.61
CA GLU A 542 40.54 3.33 -42.96
C GLU A 542 41.55 3.28 -41.81
N SER A 543 42.77 3.79 -42.02
CA SER A 543 43.81 3.84 -40.97
C SER A 543 43.39 4.69 -39.78
N ILE A 544 42.78 5.87 -40.03
CA ILE A 544 42.28 6.75 -38.97
C ILE A 544 41.14 6.09 -38.20
N ARG A 545 40.16 5.49 -38.89
CA ARG A 545 39.04 4.78 -38.23
C ARG A 545 39.55 3.64 -37.35
N GLU A 546 40.46 2.82 -37.88
CA GLU A 546 41.04 1.71 -37.12
C GLU A 546 41.80 2.23 -35.88
N GLN A 547 42.56 3.33 -36.02
CA GLN A 547 43.26 3.93 -34.89
C GLN A 547 42.29 4.55 -33.87
N MET A 548 41.23 5.22 -34.30
CA MET A 548 40.19 5.74 -33.39
C MET A 548 39.51 4.60 -32.63
N GLU A 549 39.20 3.48 -33.30
CA GLU A 549 38.67 2.28 -32.64
C GLU A 549 39.65 1.68 -31.63
N ARG A 550 40.96 1.69 -31.94
CA ARG A 550 42.00 1.27 -30.99
C ARG A 550 42.05 2.22 -29.78
N ASN A 551 42.05 3.53 -30.01
CA ASN A 551 42.08 4.55 -28.96
C ASN A 551 40.89 4.39 -27.99
N ALA A 552 39.68 4.19 -28.53
CA ALA A 552 38.45 3.97 -27.75
C ALA A 552 38.45 2.67 -26.93
N ARG A 553 39.26 1.66 -27.29
CA ARG A 553 39.37 0.39 -26.54
C ARG A 553 40.33 0.45 -25.36
N TYR A 554 41.31 1.35 -25.38
CA TYR A 554 42.43 1.35 -24.44
C TYR A 554 42.56 2.64 -23.60
N GLY A 555 41.60 3.56 -23.67
CA GLY A 555 41.60 4.79 -22.88
C GLY A 555 40.22 5.42 -22.66
N ASP A 556 40.19 6.57 -21.97
CA ASP A 556 38.97 7.37 -21.69
C ASP A 556 38.57 8.25 -22.89
N LEU A 557 38.75 7.73 -24.11
CA LEU A 557 38.44 8.40 -25.38
C LEU A 557 37.19 7.78 -26.01
N ALA A 558 36.45 8.58 -26.77
CA ALA A 558 35.25 8.14 -27.47
C ALA A 558 35.45 8.11 -28.99
N LEU A 559 34.56 7.40 -29.68
CA LEU A 559 34.28 7.71 -31.07
C LEU A 559 33.41 8.98 -31.14
N LEU A 560 32.97 9.36 -32.34
CA LEU A 560 32.20 10.59 -32.51
C LEU A 560 30.74 10.34 -32.09
N PRO A 561 30.07 11.33 -31.47
CA PRO A 561 28.64 11.22 -31.16
C PRO A 561 27.76 11.31 -32.40
N GLU A 562 28.29 11.89 -33.48
CA GLU A 562 27.59 12.10 -34.75
C GLU A 562 28.48 11.78 -35.95
N ARG A 563 27.89 11.73 -37.15
CA ARG A 563 28.63 11.52 -38.39
C ARG A 563 29.34 12.80 -38.80
N VAL A 564 30.65 12.85 -38.59
CA VAL A 564 31.50 13.99 -38.97
C VAL A 564 32.32 13.66 -40.21
N GLU A 565 32.29 14.54 -41.21
CA GLU A 565 33.23 14.55 -42.33
C GLU A 565 34.45 15.42 -41.98
N LEU A 566 35.66 14.86 -42.08
CA LEU A 566 36.89 15.53 -41.69
C LEU A 566 37.64 16.06 -42.92
N ILE A 567 38.07 17.31 -42.85
CA ILE A 567 39.04 17.92 -43.76
C ILE A 567 40.34 18.13 -42.98
N VAL A 568 41.42 17.47 -43.38
CA VAL A 568 42.76 17.70 -42.83
C VAL A 568 43.44 18.76 -43.68
N ALA A 569 43.72 19.92 -43.11
CA ALA A 569 44.44 21.00 -43.78
C ALA A 569 45.93 20.88 -43.47
N LEU A 570 46.75 20.66 -44.50
CA LEU A 570 48.21 20.54 -44.41
C LEU A 570 48.83 21.94 -44.49
N LEU A 571 49.39 22.43 -43.37
CA LEU A 571 49.76 23.83 -43.20
C LEU A 571 51.26 23.95 -42.88
N PRO A 572 52.12 24.38 -43.82
CA PRO A 572 53.50 24.76 -43.50
C PRO A 572 53.49 25.87 -42.45
N LEU A 573 54.04 25.59 -41.26
CA LEU A 573 53.86 26.43 -40.08
C LEU A 573 54.31 27.88 -40.32
N GLU A 574 55.46 28.07 -40.98
CA GLU A 574 56.06 29.38 -41.28
C GLU A 574 55.27 30.23 -42.30
N ASP A 575 54.39 29.61 -43.10
CA ASP A 575 53.58 30.31 -44.12
C ASP A 575 52.29 30.94 -43.54
N TYR A 576 51.98 30.62 -42.29
CA TYR A 576 50.71 30.96 -41.63
C TYR A 576 50.88 31.69 -40.32
N VAL A 577 51.76 31.21 -39.44
CA VAL A 577 51.85 31.70 -38.07
C VAL A 577 53.29 31.78 -37.56
N SER A 578 53.53 32.69 -36.62
CA SER A 578 54.80 32.76 -35.89
C SER A 578 54.79 31.78 -34.72
N ALA A 579 55.69 30.80 -34.73
CA ALA A 579 55.81 29.81 -33.65
C ALA A 579 57.15 29.93 -32.90
N ARG A 580 57.13 29.78 -31.57
CA ARG A 580 58.33 29.75 -30.71
C ARG A 580 58.37 28.47 -29.87
N PRO A 581 59.53 27.83 -29.68
CA PRO A 581 59.62 26.67 -28.81
C PRO A 581 59.38 27.07 -27.34
N ILE A 582 58.62 26.26 -26.59
CA ILE A 582 58.35 26.49 -25.17
C ILE A 582 59.49 25.91 -24.33
N GLU A 583 60.15 26.75 -23.54
CA GLU A 583 61.25 26.31 -22.66
C GLU A 583 60.74 25.28 -21.63
N GLY A 584 61.35 24.09 -21.63
CA GLY A 584 61.03 23.02 -20.68
C GLY A 584 59.83 22.12 -21.06
N ALA A 585 59.11 22.42 -22.14
CA ALA A 585 57.99 21.61 -22.63
C ALA A 585 58.35 20.63 -23.77
N GLY A 586 59.63 20.57 -24.16
CA GLY A 586 60.22 19.53 -25.03
C GLY A 586 59.78 19.61 -26.49
N ASP A 587 58.55 19.18 -26.76
CA ASP A 587 57.98 18.98 -28.10
C ASP A 587 56.90 20.01 -28.48
N ARG A 588 56.62 21.00 -27.62
CA ARG A 588 55.59 22.03 -27.88
C ARG A 588 56.14 23.32 -28.43
N VAL A 589 55.37 23.92 -29.32
CA VAL A 589 55.58 25.28 -29.83
C VAL A 589 54.43 26.17 -29.39
N GLU A 590 54.70 27.44 -29.11
CA GLU A 590 53.74 28.49 -28.82
C GLU A 590 53.50 29.31 -30.08
N ILE A 591 52.26 29.35 -30.54
CA ILE A 591 51.74 30.14 -31.65
C ILE A 591 51.05 31.37 -31.07
N ASP A 592 51.31 32.55 -31.65
CA ASP A 592 50.59 33.76 -31.25
C ASP A 592 49.08 33.62 -31.56
N TYR A 593 48.24 33.93 -30.57
CA TYR A 593 46.79 33.75 -30.68
C TYR A 593 46.16 34.61 -31.78
N LEU A 594 46.65 35.84 -31.99
CA LEU A 594 46.12 36.72 -33.03
C LEU A 594 46.57 36.26 -34.42
N ASP A 595 47.84 35.84 -34.56
CA ASP A 595 48.33 35.20 -35.80
C ASP A 595 47.48 33.97 -36.16
N LEU A 596 47.08 33.17 -35.16
CA LEU A 596 46.23 31.99 -35.35
C LEU A 596 44.82 32.36 -35.83
N LEU A 597 44.19 33.38 -35.22
CA LEU A 597 42.87 33.86 -35.64
C LEU A 597 42.91 34.45 -37.06
N ASP A 598 43.99 35.16 -37.42
CA ASP A 598 44.20 35.70 -38.77
C ASP A 598 44.44 34.59 -39.81
N ALA A 599 44.98 33.43 -39.39
CA ALA A 599 45.16 32.27 -40.25
C ALA A 599 43.84 31.52 -40.56
N TYR A 600 42.85 31.54 -39.66
CA TYR A 600 41.61 30.76 -39.81
C TYR A 600 40.80 31.05 -41.08
N PRO A 601 40.59 32.32 -41.53
CA PRO A 601 39.93 32.59 -42.80
C PRO A 601 40.60 31.90 -43.98
N ARG A 602 41.94 31.95 -44.06
CA ARG A 602 42.71 31.30 -45.12
C ARG A 602 42.60 29.77 -45.05
N ILE A 603 42.67 29.19 -43.86
CA ILE A 603 42.50 27.73 -43.66
C ILE A 603 41.12 27.27 -44.10
N LYS A 604 40.06 28.04 -43.78
CA LYS A 604 38.68 27.75 -44.20
C LYS A 604 38.51 27.87 -45.71
N GLU A 605 39.14 28.86 -46.35
CA GLU A 605 39.12 29.01 -47.81
C GLU A 605 39.77 27.80 -48.51
N GLU A 606 40.93 27.34 -48.01
CA GLU A 606 41.60 26.16 -48.55
C GLU A 606 40.78 24.88 -48.33
N ALA A 607 40.11 24.74 -47.18
CA ALA A 607 39.19 23.64 -46.92
C ALA A 607 37.96 23.70 -47.86
N ALA A 608 37.39 24.88 -48.07
CA ALA A 608 36.25 25.08 -48.97
C ALA A 608 36.59 24.81 -50.44
N ALA A 609 37.86 25.00 -50.84
CA ALA A 609 38.33 24.65 -52.18
C ALA A 609 38.26 23.14 -52.46
N VAL A 610 38.41 22.30 -51.42
CA VAL A 610 38.32 20.84 -51.53
C VAL A 610 36.89 20.34 -51.28
N GLN A 611 36.21 20.89 -50.27
CA GLN A 611 34.84 20.53 -49.92
C GLN A 611 34.02 21.79 -49.66
N PRO A 612 33.36 22.36 -50.69
CA PRO A 612 32.60 23.62 -50.55
C PRO A 612 31.44 23.53 -49.56
N ALA A 613 30.90 22.33 -49.34
CA ALA A 613 29.81 22.10 -48.40
C ALA A 613 30.23 22.19 -46.92
N ALA A 614 31.53 22.28 -46.63
CA ALA A 614 32.04 22.34 -45.25
C ALA A 614 31.87 23.71 -44.60
N ILE A 615 31.75 24.79 -45.39
CA ILE A 615 31.63 26.17 -44.90
C ILE A 615 30.26 26.73 -45.29
N ASP A 616 29.63 27.47 -44.37
CA ASP A 616 28.41 28.21 -44.69
C ASP A 616 28.76 29.49 -45.45
N ALA A 617 28.20 29.66 -46.64
CA ALA A 617 28.48 30.82 -47.49
C ALA A 617 27.98 32.15 -46.91
N THR A 618 27.03 32.11 -45.97
CA THR A 618 26.42 33.29 -45.34
C THR A 618 27.17 33.70 -44.09
N THR A 619 27.53 32.74 -43.23
CA THR A 619 28.19 33.04 -41.95
C THR A 619 29.72 32.93 -42.00
N GLY A 620 30.28 32.21 -42.99
CA GLY A 620 31.72 31.90 -43.05
C GLY A 620 32.17 30.87 -42.01
N ASP A 621 31.24 30.27 -41.27
CA ASP A 621 31.54 29.27 -40.24
C ASP A 621 31.49 27.84 -40.79
N VAL A 622 32.14 26.91 -40.10
CA VAL A 622 32.08 25.49 -40.44
C VAL A 622 30.63 25.00 -40.23
N ARG A 623 30.10 24.24 -41.18
CA ARG A 623 28.74 23.68 -41.08
C ARG A 623 28.71 22.48 -40.14
N ALA A 624 27.59 22.30 -39.45
CA ALA A 624 27.37 21.12 -38.61
C ALA A 624 27.58 19.81 -39.42
N GLY A 625 28.21 18.82 -38.81
CA GLY A 625 28.62 17.57 -39.47
C GLY A 625 29.97 17.64 -40.20
N TYR A 626 30.64 18.79 -40.20
CA TYR A 626 31.99 18.95 -40.73
C TYR A 626 32.97 19.36 -39.63
N ALA A 627 34.21 18.91 -39.77
CA ALA A 627 35.35 19.40 -38.99
C ALA A 627 36.56 19.64 -39.88
N ILE A 628 37.29 20.72 -39.64
CA ILE A 628 38.58 21.02 -40.27
C ILE A 628 39.66 20.84 -39.22
N LEU A 629 40.64 19.98 -39.46
CA LEU A 629 41.78 19.80 -38.59
C LEU A 629 43.00 20.50 -39.19
N PRO A 630 43.47 21.62 -38.59
CA PRO A 630 44.75 22.21 -38.93
C PRO A 630 45.87 21.24 -38.56
N LEU A 631 46.71 20.88 -39.53
CA LEU A 631 47.88 20.04 -39.32
C LEU A 631 49.12 20.84 -39.68
N TRP A 632 49.83 21.29 -38.65
CA TRP A 632 51.00 22.13 -38.78
C TRP A 632 52.22 21.30 -39.17
N LEU A 633 52.95 21.73 -40.21
CA LEU A 633 54.15 21.09 -40.72
C LEU A 633 55.35 21.99 -40.48
N GLY A 634 56.29 21.56 -39.65
CA GLY A 634 57.54 22.26 -39.38
C GLY A 634 58.56 22.09 -40.51
N ALA A 635 59.40 23.10 -40.73
CA ALA A 635 60.49 23.03 -41.71
C ALA A 635 61.54 21.96 -41.39
N ASP A 636 61.61 21.51 -40.14
CA ASP A 636 62.48 20.45 -39.64
C ASP A 636 61.91 19.03 -39.85
N GLY A 637 60.71 18.90 -40.44
CA GLY A 637 60.02 17.63 -40.64
C GLY A 637 59.16 17.19 -39.46
N SER A 638 59.01 18.05 -38.44
CA SER A 638 58.04 17.82 -37.37
C SER A 638 56.61 18.16 -37.82
N TYR A 639 55.61 17.60 -37.14
CA TYR A 639 54.20 17.95 -37.37
C TYR A 639 53.36 17.86 -36.10
N GLY A 640 52.31 18.66 -36.01
CA GLY A 640 51.40 18.68 -34.87
C GLY A 640 49.97 19.01 -35.29
N ALA A 641 48.99 18.34 -34.68
CA ALA A 641 47.59 18.67 -34.85
C ALA A 641 47.24 19.93 -34.02
N GLY A 642 46.62 20.91 -34.66
CA GLY A 642 45.98 22.04 -34.00
C GLY A 642 44.57 21.72 -33.51
N LEU A 643 43.89 22.71 -32.92
CA LEU A 643 42.50 22.55 -32.50
C LEU A 643 41.58 22.31 -33.71
N PRO A 644 40.75 21.25 -33.72
CA PRO A 644 39.76 21.03 -34.77
C PRO A 644 38.71 22.15 -34.81
N LEU A 645 38.52 22.77 -35.98
CA LEU A 645 37.45 23.73 -36.25
C LEU A 645 36.19 22.95 -36.63
N THR A 646 35.17 22.96 -35.76
CA THR A 646 33.94 22.17 -35.93
C THR A 646 32.74 23.09 -36.12
N GLY A 647 31.72 22.65 -36.85
CA GLY A 647 30.44 23.37 -36.94
C GLY A 647 29.58 23.29 -35.68
N GLU A 648 30.00 22.48 -34.70
CA GLU A 648 29.35 22.39 -33.39
C GLU A 648 29.69 23.63 -32.54
N LEU A 649 28.69 24.22 -31.90
CA LEU A 649 28.89 25.37 -31.01
C LEU A 649 29.19 24.90 -29.60
N SER A 650 30.27 25.41 -29.02
CA SER A 650 30.50 25.35 -27.58
C SER A 650 29.33 26.06 -26.88
N THR A 651 28.59 25.34 -26.04
CA THR A 651 27.50 25.90 -25.23
C THR A 651 27.37 25.21 -23.88
N GLY A 652 26.90 25.96 -22.87
CA GLY A 652 26.70 25.46 -21.51
C GLY A 652 27.95 25.54 -20.63
N VAL A 653 27.77 25.24 -19.34
CA VAL A 653 28.71 25.57 -18.24
C VAL A 653 29.93 24.64 -18.10
N ASP A 654 29.96 23.53 -18.84
CA ASP A 654 31.01 22.50 -18.76
C ASP A 654 31.50 22.09 -20.17
N SER A 655 31.23 22.92 -21.19
CA SER A 655 31.68 22.64 -22.55
C SER A 655 33.21 22.58 -22.60
N ARG A 656 33.74 21.52 -23.23
CA ARG A 656 35.17 21.36 -23.48
C ARG A 656 35.58 21.70 -24.91
N LEU A 657 34.61 22.12 -25.73
CA LEU A 657 34.87 22.62 -27.08
C LEU A 657 35.54 23.98 -26.96
N GLY A 658 36.74 24.12 -27.54
CA GLY A 658 37.53 25.36 -27.47
C GLY A 658 38.16 25.69 -26.11
N ALA A 659 37.92 24.86 -25.09
CA ALA A 659 38.06 25.19 -23.66
C ALA A 659 39.48 25.44 -23.11
N TYR A 660 40.49 25.50 -23.97
CA TYR A 660 41.86 25.71 -23.54
C TYR A 660 42.60 26.46 -24.66
N ASP A 661 42.83 27.74 -24.44
CA ASP A 661 43.68 28.59 -25.30
C ASP A 661 44.98 27.88 -25.68
N PHE A 662 45.65 27.26 -24.71
CA PHE A 662 46.87 26.48 -24.91
C PHE A 662 46.70 25.25 -25.82
N VAL A 663 45.51 24.69 -26.00
CA VAL A 663 45.30 23.58 -26.96
C VAL A 663 45.32 24.10 -28.40
N ALA A 664 44.87 25.34 -28.63
CA ALA A 664 44.88 25.96 -29.94
C ALA A 664 46.26 26.58 -30.26
N THR A 665 46.91 27.18 -29.27
CA THR A 665 48.16 27.91 -29.43
C THR A 665 49.41 27.09 -29.14
N GLU A 666 49.32 25.99 -28.40
CA GLU A 666 50.49 25.16 -28.04
C GLU A 666 50.47 23.74 -28.63
N PRO A 667 50.43 23.55 -29.96
CA PRO A 667 50.45 22.22 -30.55
C PRO A 667 51.73 21.46 -30.20
N SER A 668 51.59 20.16 -29.93
CA SER A 668 52.72 19.25 -29.74
C SER A 668 53.24 18.80 -31.10
N MET A 669 54.48 19.19 -31.41
CA MET A 669 55.18 18.85 -32.65
C MET A 669 55.90 17.52 -32.48
N ARG A 670 55.40 16.51 -33.20
CA ARG A 670 55.97 15.15 -33.26
C ARG A 670 56.92 15.03 -34.44
N ASN A 671 57.69 13.94 -34.47
CA ASN A 671 58.57 13.62 -35.60
C ASN A 671 59.72 14.63 -35.77
N ALA A 672 60.17 15.20 -34.65
CA ALA A 672 61.30 16.11 -34.65
C ALA A 672 62.62 15.35 -34.90
N PRO A 673 63.61 15.97 -35.55
CA PRO A 673 64.92 15.36 -35.72
C PRO A 673 65.55 14.99 -34.38
N GLY A 674 65.75 13.68 -34.14
CA GLY A 674 66.32 13.16 -32.89
C GLY A 674 65.33 12.46 -31.96
N ASP A 675 64.04 12.42 -32.32
CA ASP A 675 63.03 11.64 -31.60
C ASP A 675 63.36 10.13 -31.62
N GLU A 676 63.30 9.47 -30.46
CA GLU A 676 63.50 8.01 -30.34
C GLU A 676 62.29 7.20 -30.84
N TRP A 677 61.13 7.84 -31.03
CA TRP A 677 59.91 7.26 -31.57
C TRP A 677 59.06 8.34 -32.26
N SER A 678 58.72 8.11 -33.54
CA SER A 678 57.72 8.89 -34.29
C SER A 678 56.31 8.29 -34.19
N LEU A 679 55.32 9.09 -33.76
CA LEU A 679 53.90 8.73 -33.86
C LEU A 679 53.41 9.02 -35.30
N PRO A 680 52.82 8.05 -36.04
CA PRO A 680 52.35 8.31 -37.40
C PRO A 680 51.35 9.46 -37.49
N ILE A 681 51.39 10.20 -38.59
CA ILE A 681 50.53 11.36 -38.81
C ILE A 681 49.03 10.98 -38.78
N GLY A 682 48.67 9.81 -39.30
CA GLY A 682 47.32 9.26 -39.18
C GLY A 682 46.89 8.98 -37.75
N ALA A 683 47.84 8.64 -36.87
CA ALA A 683 47.56 8.43 -35.45
C ALA A 683 47.41 9.74 -34.67
N GLU A 684 48.16 10.78 -35.05
CA GLU A 684 47.97 12.15 -34.53
C GLU A 684 46.57 12.67 -34.89
N VAL A 685 46.16 12.54 -36.15
CA VAL A 685 44.82 12.90 -36.62
C VAL A 685 43.73 12.10 -35.89
N ALA A 686 43.92 10.79 -35.73
CA ALA A 686 42.98 9.95 -34.99
C ALA A 686 42.86 10.36 -33.51
N SER A 687 43.97 10.75 -32.87
CA SER A 687 43.96 11.25 -31.49
C SER A 687 43.15 12.54 -31.39
N ALA A 688 43.41 13.51 -32.28
CA ALA A 688 42.67 14.78 -32.31
C ALA A 688 41.17 14.56 -32.52
N MET A 689 40.77 13.61 -33.37
CA MET A 689 39.35 13.28 -33.58
C MET A 689 38.72 12.53 -32.40
N SER A 690 39.46 11.68 -31.72
CA SER A 690 39.01 11.04 -30.47
C SER A 690 38.82 12.06 -29.34
N ASP A 691 39.71 13.05 -29.26
CA ASP A 691 39.58 14.18 -28.33
C ASP A 691 38.38 15.07 -28.71
N LEU A 692 38.15 15.36 -29.99
CA LEU A 692 36.96 16.06 -30.47
C LEU A 692 35.67 15.30 -30.12
N GLY A 693 35.62 13.99 -30.36
CA GLY A 693 34.47 13.16 -30.00
C GLY A 693 34.15 13.25 -28.51
N ARG A 694 35.18 13.18 -27.67
CA ARG A 694 35.05 13.41 -26.22
C ARG A 694 34.56 14.82 -25.91
N GLN A 695 35.11 15.87 -26.53
CA GLN A 695 34.69 17.26 -26.29
C GLN A 695 33.23 17.50 -26.72
N MET A 696 32.80 16.96 -27.86
CA MET A 696 31.41 17.03 -28.33
C MET A 696 30.44 16.31 -27.38
N GLU A 697 30.87 15.25 -26.70
CA GLU A 697 30.05 14.60 -25.67
C GLU A 697 29.92 15.40 -24.37
N TYR A 698 30.93 16.21 -24.04
CA TYR A 698 30.86 17.15 -22.93
C TYR A 698 30.12 18.45 -23.32
N ASN A 699 29.94 18.72 -24.62
CA ASN A 699 29.20 19.88 -25.10
C ASN A 699 27.70 19.84 -24.77
N ASN A 700 27.07 21.00 -24.66
CA ASN A 700 25.65 21.17 -24.31
C ASN A 700 25.28 20.70 -22.89
N GLN A 701 26.25 20.50 -21.99
CA GLN A 701 25.98 20.24 -20.57
C GLN A 701 25.47 21.53 -19.91
N ARG A 702 24.35 21.41 -19.19
CA ARG A 702 23.66 22.56 -18.59
C ARG A 702 23.67 22.43 -17.08
N ALA A 703 24.02 23.51 -16.37
CA ALA A 703 23.88 23.56 -14.93
C ALA A 703 22.46 23.19 -14.53
N ALA A 704 22.32 22.25 -13.61
CA ALA A 704 21.01 21.91 -13.11
C ALA A 704 20.50 23.05 -12.20
N GLY A 705 19.52 23.82 -12.67
CA GLY A 705 18.87 24.90 -11.89
C GLY A 705 18.07 24.44 -10.66
N ILE A 706 18.20 23.19 -10.21
CA ILE A 706 17.61 22.67 -8.97
C ILE A 706 18.72 22.20 -8.05
N ALA A 707 18.71 22.63 -6.79
CA ALA A 707 19.58 22.02 -5.79
C ALA A 707 19.25 20.52 -5.65
N PRO A 708 20.23 19.59 -5.68
CA PRO A 708 19.99 18.15 -5.56
C PRO A 708 19.11 17.77 -4.36
N ALA A 709 19.25 18.51 -3.25
CA ALA A 709 18.39 18.37 -2.07
C ALA A 709 16.90 18.63 -2.36
N THR A 710 16.58 19.65 -3.18
CA THR A 710 15.20 20.00 -3.53
C THR A 710 14.56 18.92 -4.42
N LEU A 711 15.30 18.41 -5.42
CA LEU A 711 14.81 17.31 -6.25
C LEU A 711 14.61 16.04 -5.40
N PHE A 712 15.59 15.71 -4.56
CA PHE A 712 15.52 14.59 -3.62
C PHE A 712 14.24 14.64 -2.79
N TRP A 713 14.01 15.74 -2.08
CA TRP A 713 12.86 15.86 -1.17
C TRP A 713 11.54 15.83 -1.92
N THR A 714 11.44 16.47 -3.09
CA THR A 714 10.20 16.50 -3.87
C THR A 714 9.82 15.09 -4.33
N VAL A 715 10.77 14.34 -4.90
CA VAL A 715 10.54 12.95 -5.34
C VAL A 715 10.30 12.00 -4.16
N ALA A 716 11.08 12.16 -3.08
CA ALA A 716 10.93 11.34 -1.88
C ALA A 716 9.54 11.50 -1.26
N ILE A 717 9.04 12.74 -1.10
CA ILE A 717 7.72 13.00 -0.53
C ILE A 717 6.61 12.46 -1.44
N ALA A 718 6.73 12.63 -2.77
CA ALA A 718 5.77 12.08 -3.72
C ALA A 718 5.70 10.54 -3.66
N ALA A 719 6.85 9.86 -3.67
CA ALA A 719 6.93 8.40 -3.56
C ALA A 719 6.41 7.91 -2.21
N TRP A 720 6.77 8.58 -1.12
CA TRP A 720 6.30 8.26 0.24
C TRP A 720 4.77 8.26 0.30
N THR A 721 4.16 9.34 -0.18
CA THR A 721 2.71 9.54 -0.19
C THR A 721 2.04 8.49 -1.10
N GLY A 722 2.69 8.13 -2.20
CA GLY A 722 2.19 7.15 -3.17
C GLY A 722 2.08 5.77 -2.58
N VAL A 723 3.18 5.30 -1.98
CA VAL A 723 3.22 3.99 -1.32
C VAL A 723 2.25 3.93 -0.15
N GLN A 724 2.18 4.97 0.69
CA GLN A 724 1.20 5.00 1.79
C GLN A 724 -0.24 4.83 1.28
N THR A 725 -0.58 5.52 0.19
CA THR A 725 -1.92 5.47 -0.38
C THR A 725 -2.24 4.10 -0.96
N LEU A 726 -1.27 3.48 -1.66
CA LEU A 726 -1.40 2.12 -2.18
C LEU A 726 -1.54 1.07 -1.07
N VAL A 727 -0.76 1.17 0.00
CA VAL A 727 -0.86 0.26 1.15
C VAL A 727 -2.25 0.39 1.80
N LEU A 728 -2.74 1.61 1.99
CA LEU A 728 -4.08 1.85 2.52
C LEU A 728 -5.17 1.31 1.58
N ALA A 729 -5.06 1.56 0.28
CA ALA A 729 -5.98 1.04 -0.72
C ALA A 729 -6.00 -0.49 -0.73
N GLY A 730 -4.82 -1.13 -0.76
CA GLY A 730 -4.67 -2.58 -0.73
C GLY A 730 -5.28 -3.22 0.52
N LEU A 731 -5.06 -2.63 1.70
CA LEU A 731 -5.68 -3.09 2.94
C LEU A 731 -7.21 -2.98 2.90
N THR A 732 -7.75 -1.88 2.35
CA THR A 732 -9.21 -1.73 2.21
C THR A 732 -9.82 -2.72 1.21
N LEU A 733 -9.14 -2.97 0.08
CA LEU A 733 -9.59 -3.91 -0.94
C LEU A 733 -9.53 -5.36 -0.44
N ALA A 734 -8.46 -5.74 0.27
CA ALA A 734 -8.33 -7.06 0.90
C ALA A 734 -9.46 -7.33 1.91
N GLN A 735 -9.81 -6.32 2.72
CA GLN A 735 -10.95 -6.40 3.63
C GLN A 735 -12.30 -6.54 2.88
N ALA A 736 -12.45 -5.85 1.74
CA ALA A 736 -13.66 -5.95 0.91
C ALA A 736 -13.79 -7.32 0.22
N LEU A 737 -12.70 -7.86 -0.33
CA LEU A 737 -12.68 -9.15 -1.01
C LEU A 737 -12.94 -10.33 -0.05
N ARG A 738 -12.35 -10.32 1.15
CA ARG A 738 -12.67 -11.31 2.20
C ARG A 738 -14.16 -11.28 2.60
N ARG A 739 -14.79 -10.11 2.54
CA ARG A 739 -16.23 -9.91 2.82
C ARG A 739 -17.15 -10.32 1.68
N THR A 740 -16.69 -10.48 0.44
CA THR A 740 -17.52 -10.95 -0.68
C THR A 740 -17.37 -12.45 -0.93
N ALA A 741 -16.16 -13.01 -0.85
CA ALA A 741 -15.90 -14.43 -1.12
C ALA A 741 -16.74 -15.38 -0.25
N GLY A 742 -16.66 -15.26 1.08
CA GLY A 742 -17.44 -16.13 1.97
C GLY A 742 -18.96 -15.95 1.90
N THR A 743 -19.51 -14.89 1.26
CA THR A 743 -20.98 -14.76 1.10
C THR A 743 -21.49 -15.65 -0.01
N ARG A 744 -20.66 -15.94 -1.03
CA ARG A 744 -21.04 -16.87 -2.11
C ARG A 744 -21.06 -18.32 -1.61
N GLN A 745 -20.07 -18.70 -0.79
CA GLN A 745 -19.99 -20.03 -0.19
C GLN A 745 -21.16 -20.31 0.75
N ALA A 746 -21.49 -19.38 1.66
CA ALA A 746 -22.62 -19.54 2.57
C ALA A 746 -23.98 -19.65 1.83
N ARG A 747 -24.15 -19.01 0.66
CA ARG A 747 -25.37 -19.19 -0.15
C ARG A 747 -25.50 -20.59 -0.77
N ARG A 748 -24.38 -21.24 -1.11
CA ARG A 748 -24.40 -22.63 -1.59
C ARG A 748 -24.77 -23.56 -0.43
N GLN A 749 -24.14 -23.38 0.73
CA GLN A 749 -24.45 -24.13 1.94
C GLN A 749 -25.93 -24.05 2.34
N LEU A 750 -26.54 -22.86 2.26
CA LEU A 750 -27.96 -22.69 2.58
C LEU A 750 -28.89 -23.52 1.67
N ARG A 751 -28.55 -23.66 0.38
CA ARG A 751 -29.35 -24.49 -0.55
C ARG A 751 -29.24 -25.99 -0.23
N GLU A 752 -28.04 -26.44 0.11
CA GLU A 752 -27.80 -27.83 0.53
C GLU A 752 -28.54 -28.17 1.83
N MET A 753 -28.63 -27.22 2.78
CA MET A 753 -29.42 -27.37 4.01
C MET A 753 -30.91 -27.59 3.73
N ARG A 754 -31.48 -26.83 2.79
CA ARG A 754 -32.90 -26.94 2.41
C ARG A 754 -33.21 -28.34 1.87
N GLU A 755 -32.35 -28.87 1.02
CA GLU A 755 -32.48 -30.22 0.47
C GLU A 755 -32.33 -31.32 1.54
N LYS A 756 -31.44 -31.13 2.52
CA LYS A 756 -31.29 -32.05 3.65
C LYS A 756 -32.50 -32.02 4.58
N LEU A 757 -33.00 -30.84 4.95
CA LEU A 757 -34.20 -30.70 5.78
C LEU A 757 -35.45 -31.29 5.12
N ASN A 758 -35.63 -31.11 3.81
CA ASN A 758 -36.74 -31.72 3.08
C ASN A 758 -36.67 -33.26 3.11
N ARG A 759 -35.47 -33.85 3.03
CA ARG A 759 -35.27 -35.30 3.19
C ARG A 759 -35.60 -35.79 4.60
N LEU A 760 -35.18 -35.06 5.63
CA LEU A 760 -35.49 -35.40 7.03
C LEU A 760 -36.98 -35.29 7.35
N ALA A 761 -37.67 -34.28 6.81
CA ALA A 761 -39.11 -34.15 6.97
C ALA A 761 -39.90 -35.30 6.31
N LEU A 762 -39.40 -35.84 5.19
CA LEU A 762 -39.99 -37.01 4.51
C LEU A 762 -39.72 -38.33 5.26
N GLY A 763 -38.65 -38.43 6.05
CA GLY A 763 -38.32 -39.60 6.86
C GLY A 763 -39.04 -39.69 8.22
N LEU A 764 -39.71 -38.61 8.65
CA LEU A 764 -40.31 -38.48 9.98
C LEU A 764 -41.32 -39.59 10.31
N ASP A 765 -42.12 -40.02 9.33
CA ASP A 765 -43.14 -41.07 9.52
C ASP A 765 -42.53 -42.46 9.73
N LEU A 766 -41.36 -42.75 9.13
CA LEU A 766 -40.61 -44.00 9.36
C LEU A 766 -39.93 -44.00 10.74
N SER A 767 -39.30 -42.88 11.12
CA SER A 767 -38.62 -42.73 12.42
C SER A 767 -39.58 -42.87 13.61
N ARG A 768 -40.84 -42.43 13.48
CA ARG A 768 -41.88 -42.58 14.52
C ARG A 768 -42.22 -44.04 14.77
N LEU A 769 -42.23 -44.88 13.74
CA LEU A 769 -42.53 -46.31 13.85
C LEU A 769 -41.33 -47.08 14.40
N ASP A 770 -40.12 -46.76 13.94
CA ASP A 770 -38.88 -47.45 14.34
C ASP A 770 -38.44 -47.10 15.76
N ALA A 771 -38.56 -45.84 16.20
CA ALA A 771 -38.20 -45.44 17.57
C ALA A 771 -39.11 -46.07 18.64
N VAL A 772 -40.41 -46.23 18.33
CA VAL A 772 -41.37 -46.90 19.22
C VAL A 772 -41.11 -48.40 19.30
N ALA A 773 -40.69 -49.03 18.19
CA ALA A 773 -40.34 -50.45 18.14
C ALA A 773 -39.05 -50.79 18.92
N VAL A 774 -38.00 -49.96 18.81
CA VAL A 774 -36.68 -50.20 19.42
C VAL A 774 -36.64 -49.91 20.92
N LEU A 775 -37.38 -48.90 21.38
CA LEU A 775 -37.25 -48.36 22.73
C LEU A 775 -38.41 -48.76 23.66
N GLY A 776 -39.45 -49.40 23.13
CA GLY A 776 -40.56 -49.98 23.90
C GLY A 776 -40.27 -51.36 24.51
N ALA A 777 -39.17 -52.02 24.12
CA ALA A 777 -38.86 -53.39 24.51
C ALA A 777 -38.18 -53.55 25.89
N VAL A 778 -37.78 -52.46 26.57
CA VAL A 778 -37.12 -52.52 27.89
C VAL A 778 -37.89 -51.67 28.90
N ASP A 779 -38.31 -52.31 30.00
CA ASP A 779 -39.02 -51.81 31.20
C ASP A 779 -39.65 -50.41 31.17
N GLY A 780 -40.94 -50.30 31.52
CA GLY A 780 -41.85 -49.15 31.34
C GLY A 780 -41.49 -47.77 31.94
N HIS A 781 -40.25 -47.55 32.40
CA HIS A 781 -39.65 -46.22 32.64
C HIS A 781 -38.78 -45.75 31.45
N ASP A 782 -38.20 -46.63 30.65
CA ASP A 782 -37.32 -46.28 29.53
C ASP A 782 -38.10 -45.85 28.27
N GLY A 783 -39.26 -46.45 27.99
CA GLY A 783 -40.13 -46.03 26.87
C GLY A 783 -40.68 -44.60 26.98
N LYS A 784 -40.81 -44.06 28.21
CA LYS A 784 -41.35 -42.71 28.47
C LYS A 784 -40.32 -41.60 28.24
N ALA A 785 -39.04 -41.88 28.49
CA ALA A 785 -37.95 -40.96 28.19
C ALA A 785 -37.71 -40.86 26.66
N ALA A 786 -37.94 -41.94 25.93
CA ALA A 786 -37.83 -42.00 24.47
C ALA A 786 -38.92 -41.20 23.74
N GLU A 787 -40.17 -41.24 24.23
CA GLU A 787 -41.27 -40.43 23.68
C GLU A 787 -41.02 -38.92 23.84
N THR A 788 -40.49 -38.52 24.99
CA THR A 788 -40.09 -37.12 25.25
C THR A 788 -38.94 -36.69 24.32
N ASP A 789 -37.97 -37.59 24.06
CA ASP A 789 -36.86 -37.35 23.14
C ASP A 789 -37.33 -37.13 21.69
N GLN A 790 -38.36 -37.88 21.25
CA GLN A 790 -38.96 -37.74 19.92
C GLN A 790 -39.73 -36.43 19.76
N HIS A 791 -40.52 -36.01 20.75
CA HIS A 791 -41.19 -34.72 20.71
C HIS A 791 -40.21 -33.54 20.69
N LEU A 792 -39.07 -33.68 21.38
CA LEU A 792 -37.98 -32.70 21.33
C LEU A 792 -37.32 -32.66 19.95
N TYR A 793 -37.11 -33.81 19.29
CA TYR A 793 -36.60 -33.88 17.92
C TYR A 793 -37.54 -33.18 16.93
N GLU A 794 -38.84 -33.45 16.99
CA GLU A 794 -39.85 -32.80 16.14
C GLU A 794 -39.86 -31.28 16.32
N THR A 795 -39.74 -30.83 17.57
CA THR A 795 -39.67 -29.41 17.91
C THR A 795 -38.40 -28.75 17.36
N VAL A 796 -37.25 -29.44 17.44
CA VAL A 796 -35.97 -28.95 16.90
C VAL A 796 -35.99 -28.94 15.37
N LEU A 797 -36.58 -29.93 14.71
CA LEU A 797 -36.72 -29.99 13.25
C LEU A 797 -37.59 -28.85 12.72
N LEU A 798 -38.76 -28.61 13.35
CA LEU A 798 -39.64 -27.49 13.02
C LEU A 798 -38.95 -26.13 13.23
N THR A 799 -38.14 -26.02 14.28
CA THR A 799 -37.39 -24.79 14.58
C THR A 799 -36.25 -24.57 13.59
N ALA A 800 -35.51 -25.61 13.23
CA ALA A 800 -34.48 -25.55 12.19
C ALA A 800 -35.07 -25.18 10.82
N TRP A 801 -36.26 -25.70 10.50
CA TRP A 801 -36.97 -25.37 9.26
C TRP A 801 -37.38 -23.89 9.19
N ARG A 802 -37.94 -23.34 10.28
CA ARG A 802 -38.28 -21.91 10.38
C ARG A 802 -37.06 -21.00 10.30
N GLU A 803 -35.97 -21.37 10.94
CA GLU A 803 -34.73 -20.57 10.94
C GLU A 803 -34.04 -20.60 9.56
N VAL A 804 -34.05 -21.73 8.84
CA VAL A 804 -33.57 -21.77 7.45
C VAL A 804 -34.44 -20.92 6.53
N GLN A 805 -35.76 -20.96 6.70
CA GLN A 805 -36.69 -20.12 5.94
C GLN A 805 -36.46 -18.63 6.23
N GLU A 806 -36.28 -18.24 7.49
CA GLU A 806 -35.94 -16.87 7.87
C GLU A 806 -34.62 -16.43 7.21
N LEU A 807 -33.60 -17.29 7.22
CA LEU A 807 -32.31 -17.01 6.58
C LEU A 807 -32.39 -16.84 5.05
N GLU A 808 -33.34 -17.51 4.40
CA GLU A 808 -33.65 -17.38 2.97
C GLU A 808 -34.46 -16.12 2.64
N GLU A 809 -35.43 -15.76 3.47
CA GLU A 809 -36.33 -14.62 3.27
C GLU A 809 -35.66 -13.26 3.58
N LEU A 810 -34.49 -13.26 4.24
CA LEU A 810 -33.73 -12.05 4.49
C LEU A 810 -33.39 -11.28 3.19
N PRO A 811 -33.48 -9.93 3.17
CA PRO A 811 -33.07 -9.14 2.01
C PRO A 811 -31.63 -9.41 1.57
N ARG A 812 -31.33 -9.39 0.26
CA ARG A 812 -29.99 -9.67 -0.32
C ARG A 812 -28.83 -8.88 0.30
N ARG A 813 -29.11 -7.72 0.89
CA ARG A 813 -28.16 -6.85 1.62
C ARG A 813 -27.84 -7.35 3.04
N MET A 814 -28.77 -8.07 3.68
CA MET A 814 -28.63 -8.72 4.99
C MET A 814 -28.10 -10.15 4.86
N GLN A 815 -28.32 -10.82 3.72
CA GLN A 815 -27.62 -12.05 3.31
C GLN A 815 -26.14 -11.79 2.91
N ARG A 816 -25.50 -10.79 3.51
CA ARG A 816 -24.11 -10.39 3.31
C ARG A 816 -23.53 -9.98 4.66
N GLY A 817 -22.35 -10.51 4.98
CA GLY A 817 -21.64 -10.17 6.22
C GLY A 817 -21.29 -11.39 7.07
N PRO A 818 -20.44 -11.20 8.09
CA PRO A 818 -19.95 -12.29 8.94
C PRO A 818 -21.07 -12.95 9.75
N GLU A 819 -22.01 -12.17 10.31
CA GLU A 819 -23.12 -12.68 11.15
C GLU A 819 -24.01 -13.70 10.42
N TRP A 820 -24.43 -13.38 9.18
CA TRP A 820 -25.26 -14.27 8.36
C TRP A 820 -24.52 -15.55 7.99
N ARG A 821 -23.24 -15.47 7.62
CA ARG A 821 -22.42 -16.67 7.31
C ARG A 821 -22.29 -17.59 8.51
N THR A 822 -22.09 -17.03 9.71
CA THR A 822 -21.99 -17.81 10.94
C THR A 822 -23.30 -18.53 11.26
N ARG A 823 -24.46 -17.86 11.11
CA ARG A 823 -25.79 -18.50 11.24
C ARG A 823 -25.93 -19.68 10.28
N VAL A 824 -25.57 -19.48 9.00
CA VAL A 824 -25.62 -20.52 7.96
C VAL A 824 -24.74 -21.72 8.31
N THR A 825 -23.44 -21.54 8.53
CA THR A 825 -22.51 -22.66 8.83
C THR A 825 -22.87 -23.42 10.11
N ARG A 826 -23.58 -22.78 11.05
CA ARG A 826 -24.05 -23.40 12.28
C ARG A 826 -25.33 -24.19 12.07
N MET A 827 -26.27 -23.65 11.29
CA MET A 827 -27.47 -24.37 10.89
C MET A 827 -27.13 -25.65 10.12
N GLN A 828 -26.04 -25.64 9.34
CA GLN A 828 -25.49 -26.85 8.70
C GLN A 828 -25.27 -27.96 9.73
N ARG A 829 -24.57 -27.63 10.81
CA ARG A 829 -24.19 -28.59 11.87
C ARG A 829 -25.39 -29.12 12.63
N VAL A 830 -26.38 -28.26 12.90
CA VAL A 830 -27.64 -28.71 13.53
C VAL A 830 -28.37 -29.68 12.61
N ILE A 831 -28.50 -29.37 11.32
CA ILE A 831 -29.16 -30.24 10.34
C ILE A 831 -28.40 -31.56 10.15
N ASP A 832 -27.07 -31.51 10.09
CA ASP A 832 -26.23 -32.71 10.00
C ASP A 832 -26.40 -33.58 11.25
N SER A 833 -26.43 -32.98 12.45
CA SER A 833 -26.67 -33.71 13.70
C SER A 833 -28.07 -34.34 13.81
N LEU A 834 -29.06 -33.75 13.13
CA LEU A 834 -30.41 -34.31 13.02
C LEU A 834 -30.46 -35.46 12.01
N ALA A 835 -29.70 -35.37 10.91
CA ALA A 835 -29.62 -36.40 9.88
C ALA A 835 -28.88 -37.65 10.34
N GLU A 836 -27.77 -37.49 11.05
CA GLU A 836 -27.03 -38.60 11.63
C GLU A 836 -27.85 -39.32 12.71
N ARG A 837 -28.65 -38.58 13.50
CA ARG A 837 -29.56 -39.18 14.51
C ARG A 837 -30.66 -40.02 13.86
N ASP A 838 -31.26 -39.54 12.77
CA ASP A 838 -32.27 -40.29 12.01
C ASP A 838 -31.68 -41.60 11.44
N THR A 839 -30.43 -41.52 10.96
CA THR A 839 -29.68 -42.68 10.45
C THR A 839 -29.33 -43.68 11.56
N ASP A 840 -28.84 -43.20 12.72
CA ASP A 840 -28.51 -44.04 13.88
C ASP A 840 -29.73 -44.76 14.45
N VAL A 841 -30.90 -44.10 14.51
CA VAL A 841 -32.16 -44.72 14.98
C VAL A 841 -32.60 -45.81 14.00
N ALA A 842 -32.53 -45.55 12.69
CA ALA A 842 -32.83 -46.53 11.66
C ALA A 842 -31.85 -47.73 11.71
N GLU A 843 -30.56 -47.50 11.93
CA GLU A 843 -29.56 -48.56 12.07
C GLU A 843 -29.76 -49.41 13.34
N HIS A 844 -30.08 -48.78 14.48
CA HIS A 844 -30.40 -49.50 15.71
C HIS A 844 -31.72 -50.28 15.59
N ALA A 845 -32.71 -49.77 14.86
CA ALA A 845 -33.93 -50.51 14.54
C ALA A 845 -33.67 -51.73 13.68
N LEU A 846 -32.86 -51.58 12.64
CA LEU A 846 -32.41 -52.70 11.83
C LEU A 846 -31.58 -53.70 12.63
N ALA A 847 -30.75 -53.24 13.57
CA ALA A 847 -29.98 -54.11 14.46
C ALA A 847 -30.87 -54.88 15.43
N LEU A 848 -31.92 -54.26 15.98
CA LEU A 848 -32.86 -54.90 16.91
C LEU A 848 -33.75 -55.93 16.20
N ILE A 849 -34.23 -55.59 14.99
CA ILE A 849 -34.97 -56.52 14.12
C ILE A 849 -34.09 -57.71 13.71
N ARG A 850 -32.78 -57.49 13.47
CA ARG A 850 -31.83 -58.57 13.20
C ARG A 850 -31.54 -59.43 14.43
N SER A 851 -31.46 -58.85 15.63
CA SER A 851 -31.22 -59.62 16.86
C SER A 851 -32.44 -60.45 17.31
N ASP A 852 -33.66 -59.98 17.04
CA ASP A 852 -34.89 -60.74 17.31
C ASP A 852 -35.14 -61.86 16.28
N GLY A 853 -34.41 -61.87 15.17
CA GLY A 853 -34.44 -62.94 14.16
C GLY A 853 -33.49 -64.12 14.42
N GLU A 854 -32.65 -64.08 15.47
CA GLU A 854 -31.62 -65.09 15.76
C GLU A 854 -31.87 -65.94 17.03
N ASN A 855 -33.04 -65.87 17.67
CA ASN A 855 -33.46 -66.85 18.68
C ASN A 855 -34.64 -67.70 18.16
N PRO A 856 -34.45 -69.00 17.86
CA PRO A 856 -35.56 -69.92 17.62
C PRO A 856 -36.39 -70.23 18.87
#